data_AF-A0A7T4PB52-F1
#
_entry.id   AF-A0A7T4PB52-F1
#
_cell.length_a   1.000
_cell.length_b   1.000
_cell.length_c   1.000
_cell.angle_alpha   90.00
_cell.angle_beta   90.00
_cell.angle_gamma   90.00
#
_symmetry.space_group_name_H-M   'P 1'
#
loop_
_entity.id
_entity.type
_entity.pdbx_description
1 polymer ?
#
loop_
_entity_poly.entity_id
_entity_poly.type
_entity_poly.pdbx_seq_one_letter_code
_entity_poly.pdbx_strand_id
1 'polypeptide(L)'
;MDAIEIARQRADKLHHEAVKRGLDPWNSYAFAVGEAMFREITVERCLQGSDELNGGRAFFDSVYRLITHENSGSLFEQAFLVAHEIGHVELGDDTQDEYVINIEPARTTEAELSGISRVVDYNHRQRREVQMDLFAREFLIPRSVVRKLHLECHMTCSDIASRLGAPFEVVAQQLLDAMLLPLVEHNPPKMDSEKPLNHKQMDAVNHRGPAFLLKAGPGTGKTRTLIARVESLLNDEVDPRRILLLTFSNKAAAEISERIARKQPHEAAALWIGTFHGFGLDLLRRFHDLCDLPAEPRLMDRTEAVELLEDEFLRLNLTHYRNLYDPSQNIVDILNAISRAKDEVIDALQYRVLAEDMLAKAISAEELETAERALEVATVYEVYEKIKKQANCLDFGDLVMLPVQLLEANEELRQQLQHDYLHVLVDEYQDVNRSSIRLLKALKPDGENLWVVGDAKQSIYRFRGASSFNISRFCVDDFPGSVAQSLQINYRSTSEIVNAFSCFASDMKTGGRNSALTANRPASGYLPEIQTAESGDMISCTLAESIKKMRDLGFKYRDQAVLCRGNDKLSELGQDLERLGIPVLFLGSLFERPEIKDLIALVSLLTDKRASGLIRIACSPEFKMPMEDVIKILEHLHTNDSEIRGCDISLLALSREGLSSFNKLNNVLQGFSNHSHPWDVLAAVLLDRTRIIAEIATSESVGGKAQGIAIWQFMNFARQKFKGNAFSIVKMMTRIRRLIKLKDDRDLSQLPTAAQSIDAVKLMTIHGSKGLEFPIVHLSGVNKDTLPGSCRLTKCPPPDGMVAGGTGSSNDVAREAHDNEQECLFYVAMSRAQERLFFYGARTKGQKKSQRPLSGFLDRIGPVSSIGIIPLLQLPIAPESIPIEVEFQGDINFSANALDLYDRCPRRFLYTHLLSIGGRREETAFMQMHEAVRDVFKALIGIEKNPAINLKSMLEATFEKYGLHEHGYVNDYRSIAEMMLKFFIESRNGATIEILDKLILNVADAKISIHIDEMLLRDNVRTLRCIFTGHAPNSDPQNIKYAAFTLAAKSAFPDAFVELVYLADKKANSLDIKPKILSNFEDKIREIFTRMRSGDFKTADSAFNCPNCPALLICGSVPTGILTKKFENN
;
A
#
# COMPACT_ATOMS: atom_id res chain seq x y z
N MET A 1 -19.30 1.06 18.19
CA MET A 1 -18.07 1.59 18.85
C MET A 1 -17.17 0.39 18.92
N ASP A 2 -15.87 0.52 18.72
CA ASP A 2 -15.01 -0.67 18.73
C ASP A 2 -15.09 -1.41 20.08
N ALA A 3 -15.38 -2.70 20.07
CA ALA A 3 -15.47 -3.52 21.28
C ALA A 3 -14.14 -3.52 22.06
N ILE A 4 -13.01 -3.38 21.35
CA ILE A 4 -11.68 -3.26 21.93
C ILE A 4 -11.54 -1.98 22.76
N GLU A 5 -12.02 -0.84 22.26
CA GLU A 5 -11.90 0.42 22.98
C GLU A 5 -12.82 0.45 24.20
N ILE A 6 -13.99 -0.21 24.12
CA ILE A 6 -14.88 -0.40 25.29
C ILE A 6 -14.17 -1.22 26.37
N ALA A 7 -13.53 -2.33 25.98
CA ALA A 7 -12.76 -3.17 26.91
C ALA A 7 -11.64 -2.39 27.58
N ARG A 8 -10.88 -1.60 26.81
CA ARG A 8 -9.81 -0.73 27.34
C ARG A 8 -10.33 0.32 28.32
N GLN A 9 -11.42 1.01 27.98
CA GLN A 9 -12.03 1.99 28.88
C GLN A 9 -12.49 1.34 30.18
N ARG A 10 -13.02 0.11 30.11
CA ARG A 10 -13.43 -0.64 31.29
C ARG A 10 -12.24 -1.06 32.15
N ALA A 11 -11.16 -1.55 31.52
CA ALA A 11 -9.91 -1.89 32.18
C ALA A 11 -9.25 -0.68 32.86
N ASP A 12 -9.19 0.47 32.18
CA ASP A 12 -8.65 1.72 32.75
C ASP A 12 -9.45 2.18 33.97
N LYS A 13 -10.79 2.13 33.90
CA LYS A 13 -11.64 2.43 35.05
C LYS A 13 -11.38 1.45 36.20
N LEU A 14 -11.29 0.16 35.91
CA LEU A 14 -11.05 -0.88 36.90
C LEU A 14 -9.70 -0.71 37.60
N HIS A 15 -8.65 -0.37 36.84
CA HIS A 15 -7.34 -0.05 37.39
C HIS A 15 -7.42 1.07 38.43
N HIS A 16 -8.05 2.19 38.10
CA HIS A 16 -8.17 3.32 39.02
C HIS A 16 -9.00 2.99 40.26
N GLU A 17 -10.01 2.13 40.14
CA GLU A 17 -10.80 1.64 41.27
C GLU A 17 -9.98 0.69 42.18
N ALA A 18 -9.14 -0.16 41.62
CA ALA A 18 -8.20 -1.02 42.35
C ALA A 18 -7.15 -0.19 43.11
N VAL A 19 -6.56 0.82 42.47
CA VAL A 19 -5.61 1.74 43.11
C VAL A 19 -6.27 2.52 44.26
N LYS A 20 -7.50 3.01 44.07
CA LYS A 20 -8.27 3.69 45.14
C LYS A 20 -8.57 2.80 46.34
N ARG A 21 -8.65 1.48 46.14
CA ARG A 21 -8.80 0.48 47.22
C ARG A 21 -7.49 0.17 47.95
N GLY A 22 -6.37 0.74 47.52
CA GLY A 22 -5.07 0.58 48.16
C GLY A 22 -4.19 -0.52 47.56
N LEU A 23 -4.56 -1.10 46.42
CA LEU A 23 -3.68 -2.01 45.68
C LEU A 23 -2.54 -1.22 45.02
N ASP A 24 -1.29 -1.69 45.16
CA ASP A 24 -0.12 -1.05 44.57
C ASP A 24 0.10 -1.50 43.11
N PRO A 25 -0.07 -0.62 42.12
CA PRO A 25 0.08 -0.99 40.71
C PRO A 25 1.53 -1.30 40.31
N TRP A 26 2.53 -0.98 41.14
CA TRP A 26 3.93 -1.36 40.89
C TRP A 26 4.24 -2.81 41.26
N ASN A 27 3.38 -3.48 42.03
CA ASN A 27 3.46 -4.91 42.31
C ASN A 27 2.43 -5.67 41.47
N SER A 28 2.72 -5.79 40.17
CA SER A 28 1.79 -6.27 39.12
C SER A 28 1.03 -7.55 39.50
N TYR A 29 1.72 -8.56 40.05
CA TYR A 29 1.08 -9.83 40.43
C TYR A 29 0.13 -9.68 41.62
N ALA A 30 0.59 -9.02 42.69
CA ALA A 30 -0.26 -8.75 43.85
C ALA A 30 -1.45 -7.84 43.49
N PHE A 31 -1.27 -6.92 42.53
CA PHE A 31 -2.32 -6.04 42.03
C PHE A 31 -3.43 -6.84 41.32
N ALA A 32 -3.07 -7.71 40.37
CA ALA A 32 -4.04 -8.53 39.65
C ALA A 32 -4.74 -9.55 40.58
N VAL A 33 -3.98 -10.25 41.43
CA VAL A 33 -4.55 -11.19 42.40
C VAL A 33 -5.44 -10.49 43.42
N GLY A 34 -5.06 -9.31 43.89
CA GLY A 34 -5.89 -8.50 44.80
C GLY A 34 -7.23 -8.12 44.18
N GLU A 35 -7.25 -7.82 42.87
CA GLU A 35 -8.49 -7.56 42.15
C GLU A 35 -9.35 -8.82 41.98
N ALA A 36 -8.74 -9.96 41.63
CA ALA A 36 -9.45 -11.25 41.57
C ALA A 36 -10.07 -11.61 42.93
N MET A 37 -9.32 -11.48 44.02
CA MET A 37 -9.81 -11.74 45.38
C MET A 37 -10.98 -10.84 45.77
N PHE A 38 -10.96 -9.55 45.40
CA PHE A 38 -12.09 -8.65 45.65
C PHE A 38 -13.36 -9.09 44.92
N ARG A 39 -13.22 -9.78 43.79
CA ARG A 39 -14.31 -10.35 43.01
C ARG A 39 -14.73 -11.74 43.48
N GLU A 40 -14.22 -12.19 44.63
CA GLU A 40 -14.44 -13.54 45.16
C GLU A 40 -13.98 -14.61 44.16
N ILE A 41 -12.84 -14.38 43.51
CA ILE A 41 -12.18 -15.31 42.58
C ILE A 41 -10.87 -15.77 43.22
N THR A 42 -10.71 -17.08 43.38
CA THR A 42 -9.47 -17.69 43.86
C THR A 42 -8.45 -17.74 42.74
N VAL A 43 -7.16 -17.56 43.03
CA VAL A 43 -6.08 -17.65 42.02
C VAL A 43 -5.08 -18.71 42.43
N GLU A 44 -4.86 -19.70 41.57
CA GLU A 44 -3.90 -20.79 41.78
C GLU A 44 -2.86 -20.86 40.66
N ARG A 45 -1.66 -21.31 41.04
CA ARG A 45 -0.50 -21.46 40.15
C ARG A 45 -0.29 -22.94 39.84
N CYS A 46 -0.09 -23.27 38.57
CA CYS A 46 0.27 -24.61 38.13
C CYS A 46 1.58 -24.64 37.33
N LEU A 47 2.11 -25.84 37.04
CA LEU A 47 3.29 -26.01 36.20
C LEU A 47 2.97 -25.69 34.73
N GLN A 48 3.97 -25.21 33.99
CA GLN A 48 3.84 -24.93 32.56
C GLN A 48 3.40 -26.19 31.80
N GLY A 49 2.37 -26.07 30.96
CA GLY A 49 1.79 -27.19 30.21
C GLY A 49 1.10 -28.26 31.07
N SER A 50 0.63 -27.93 32.28
CA SER A 50 -0.21 -28.81 33.09
C SER A 50 -1.45 -29.28 32.32
N ASP A 51 -1.84 -30.54 32.50
CA ASP A 51 -3.07 -31.11 31.90
C ASP A 51 -4.32 -30.31 32.31
N GLU A 52 -4.30 -29.68 33.51
CA GLU A 52 -5.36 -28.81 34.03
C GLU A 52 -5.62 -27.57 33.17
N LEU A 53 -4.64 -27.14 32.36
CA LEU A 53 -4.77 -26.02 31.44
C LEU A 53 -5.15 -26.46 30.01
N ASN A 54 -5.21 -27.79 29.75
CA ASN A 54 -5.56 -28.39 28.46
C ASN A 54 -4.91 -27.69 27.24
N GLY A 55 -3.59 -27.45 27.33
CA GLY A 55 -2.81 -26.79 26.29
C GLY A 55 -2.82 -25.26 26.30
N GLY A 56 -3.57 -24.64 27.22
CA GLY A 56 -3.57 -23.20 27.44
C GLY A 56 -2.57 -22.70 28.49
N ARG A 57 -2.54 -21.38 28.73
CA ARG A 57 -1.65 -20.74 29.72
C ARG A 57 -2.36 -20.21 30.97
N ALA A 58 -3.66 -19.97 30.86
CA ALA A 58 -4.54 -19.59 31.94
C ALA A 58 -5.97 -20.06 31.62
N PHE A 59 -6.78 -20.20 32.66
CA PHE A 59 -8.18 -20.62 32.55
C PHE A 59 -8.97 -20.11 33.75
N PHE A 60 -10.18 -19.60 33.49
CA PHE A 60 -11.18 -19.29 34.51
C PHE A 60 -12.27 -20.38 34.58
N ASP A 61 -12.35 -21.04 35.73
CA ASP A 61 -13.44 -21.94 36.07
C ASP A 61 -14.59 -21.16 36.71
N SER A 62 -15.71 -21.06 35.99
CA SER A 62 -16.90 -20.33 36.42
C SER A 62 -17.64 -20.99 37.59
N VAL A 63 -17.57 -22.32 37.70
CA VAL A 63 -18.27 -23.11 38.73
C VAL A 63 -17.59 -22.93 40.08
N TYR A 64 -16.26 -23.02 40.11
CA TYR A 64 -15.48 -22.87 41.34
C TYR A 64 -15.00 -21.43 41.59
N ARG A 65 -15.26 -20.50 40.65
CA ARG A 65 -14.71 -19.14 40.66
C ARG A 65 -13.21 -19.15 40.89
N LEU A 66 -12.50 -19.91 40.07
CA LEU A 66 -11.06 -20.18 40.20
C LEU A 66 -10.35 -19.78 38.90
N ILE A 67 -9.32 -18.94 39.02
CA ILE A 67 -8.34 -18.70 37.95
C ILE A 67 -7.13 -19.59 38.20
N THR A 68 -6.84 -20.48 37.26
CA THR A 68 -5.61 -21.27 37.26
C THR A 68 -4.68 -20.76 36.16
N HIS A 69 -3.42 -20.50 36.47
CA HIS A 69 -2.46 -20.00 35.48
C HIS A 69 -1.07 -20.62 35.63
N GLU A 70 -0.30 -20.62 34.54
CA GLU A 70 1.09 -21.09 34.55
C GLU A 70 1.97 -20.26 35.49
N ASN A 71 2.82 -20.94 36.25
CA ASN A 71 3.90 -20.34 37.03
C ASN A 71 5.17 -20.21 36.18
N SER A 72 5.09 -19.53 35.04
CA SER A 72 6.20 -19.31 34.10
C SER A 72 6.46 -17.82 33.89
N GLY A 73 7.69 -17.45 33.54
CA GLY A 73 8.08 -16.06 33.26
C GLY A 73 8.20 -15.14 34.48
N SER A 74 8.18 -13.84 34.22
CA SER A 74 8.21 -12.75 35.19
C SER A 74 6.90 -12.63 35.99
N LEU A 75 6.94 -11.98 37.15
CA LEU A 75 5.72 -11.68 37.91
C LEU A 75 4.72 -10.83 37.12
N PHE A 76 5.20 -9.99 36.20
CA PHE A 76 4.34 -9.23 35.31
C PHE A 76 3.61 -10.15 34.32
N GLU A 77 4.29 -11.10 33.70
CA GLU A 77 3.65 -12.07 32.79
C GLU A 77 2.61 -12.92 33.52
N GLN A 78 2.89 -13.34 34.75
CA GLN A 78 1.90 -14.03 35.58
C GLN A 78 0.70 -13.14 35.91
N ALA A 79 0.93 -11.85 36.20
CA ALA A 79 -0.15 -10.89 36.43
C ALA A 79 -1.01 -10.69 35.17
N PHE A 80 -0.37 -10.71 34.00
CA PHE A 80 -1.04 -10.59 32.71
C PHE A 80 -2.00 -11.75 32.48
N LEU A 81 -1.57 -12.98 32.76
CA LEU A 81 -2.43 -14.18 32.71
C LEU A 81 -3.67 -14.02 33.59
N VAL A 82 -3.49 -13.60 34.84
CA VAL A 82 -4.63 -13.35 35.76
C VAL A 82 -5.53 -12.22 35.25
N ALA A 83 -4.96 -11.13 34.76
CA ALA A 83 -5.70 -9.99 34.23
C ALA A 83 -6.48 -10.32 32.95
N HIS A 84 -5.96 -11.23 32.12
CA HIS A 84 -6.64 -11.75 30.93
C HIS A 84 -7.93 -12.46 31.32
N GLU A 85 -7.86 -13.37 32.30
CA GLU A 85 -9.04 -14.07 32.83
C GLU A 85 -10.04 -13.12 33.52
N ILE A 86 -9.56 -12.10 34.24
CA ILE A 86 -10.43 -11.03 34.77
C ILE A 86 -11.20 -10.33 33.63
N GLY A 87 -10.59 -10.18 32.45
CA GLY A 87 -11.22 -9.62 31.27
C GLY A 87 -12.43 -10.44 30.81
N HIS A 88 -12.30 -11.77 30.74
CA HIS A 88 -13.42 -12.66 30.41
C HIS A 88 -14.57 -12.51 31.40
N VAL A 89 -14.27 -12.46 32.71
CA VAL A 89 -15.27 -12.26 33.75
C VAL A 89 -15.94 -10.88 33.63
N GLU A 90 -15.16 -9.83 33.38
CA GLU A 90 -15.66 -8.45 33.34
C GLU A 90 -16.54 -8.16 32.12
N LEU A 91 -16.27 -8.82 30.99
CA LEU A 91 -16.95 -8.58 29.71
C LEU A 91 -18.04 -9.61 29.38
N GLY A 92 -18.37 -10.49 30.34
CA GLY A 92 -19.54 -11.38 30.30
C GLY A 92 -19.34 -12.70 29.55
N ASP A 93 -18.12 -13.26 29.57
CA ASP A 93 -17.78 -14.55 28.95
C ASP A 93 -17.66 -15.69 30.00
N ASP A 94 -18.26 -15.55 31.18
CA ASP A 94 -18.14 -16.43 32.34
C ASP A 94 -18.88 -17.79 32.22
N THR A 95 -19.40 -18.15 31.04
CA THR A 95 -20.13 -19.42 30.83
C THR A 95 -19.53 -20.30 29.73
N GLN A 96 -18.35 -19.97 29.20
CA GLN A 96 -17.68 -20.77 28.17
C GLN A 96 -16.49 -21.53 28.78
N ASP A 97 -16.66 -22.86 28.97
CA ASP A 97 -15.62 -23.78 29.45
C ASP A 97 -14.60 -24.08 28.34
N GLU A 98 -13.86 -23.09 27.85
CA GLU A 98 -12.84 -23.29 26.80
C GLU A 98 -11.46 -22.70 27.17
N TYR A 99 -10.41 -23.40 26.76
CA TYR A 99 -9.02 -23.13 27.16
C TYR A 99 -8.31 -22.14 26.23
N VAL A 100 -7.49 -21.25 26.79
CA VAL A 100 -6.80 -20.17 26.05
C VAL A 100 -5.40 -20.60 25.60
N ILE A 101 -5.21 -20.80 24.28
CA ILE A 101 -4.00 -21.42 23.72
C ILE A 101 -2.85 -20.42 23.49
N ASN A 102 -3.13 -19.15 23.12
CA ASN A 102 -2.07 -18.18 22.72
C ASN A 102 -2.31 -16.75 23.26
N ILE A 103 -1.75 -16.45 24.43
CA ILE A 103 -1.78 -15.13 25.09
C ILE A 103 -0.56 -14.31 24.68
N GLU A 104 -0.75 -13.09 24.15
CA GLU A 104 0.33 -12.21 23.68
C GLU A 104 0.31 -10.84 24.38
N PRO A 105 1.12 -10.61 25.43
CA PRO A 105 1.10 -9.36 26.20
C PRO A 105 1.37 -8.08 25.39
N ALA A 106 2.18 -8.20 24.33
CA ALA A 106 2.54 -7.08 23.48
C ALA A 106 1.63 -6.98 22.24
N ARG A 107 0.47 -7.66 22.18
CA ARG A 107 -0.43 -7.66 21.01
C ARG A 107 -0.85 -6.24 20.56
N THR A 108 -0.93 -5.99 19.26
CA THR A 108 -1.35 -4.68 18.73
C THR A 108 -2.87 -4.49 18.82
N THR A 109 -3.34 -3.24 18.87
CA THR A 109 -4.78 -2.93 18.88
C THR A 109 -5.50 -3.31 17.60
N GLU A 110 -4.79 -3.29 16.48
CA GLU A 110 -5.38 -3.55 15.18
C GLU A 110 -4.93 -4.89 14.64
N ALA A 111 -5.82 -5.46 13.84
CA ALA A 111 -5.56 -6.65 13.05
C ALA A 111 -4.31 -6.45 12.18
N GLU A 112 -3.67 -7.54 11.82
CA GLU A 112 -2.42 -7.51 11.08
C GLU A 112 -2.49 -6.64 9.80
N LEU A 113 -1.34 -6.11 9.40
CA LEU A 113 -1.25 -5.06 8.38
C LEU A 113 -1.57 -5.52 6.96
N SER A 114 -1.45 -6.81 6.66
CA SER A 114 -1.73 -7.36 5.33
C SER A 114 -3.18 -7.85 5.25
N GLY A 115 -3.85 -7.59 4.11
CA GLY A 115 -5.21 -8.08 3.87
C GLY A 115 -5.37 -9.60 4.05
N ILE A 116 -4.30 -10.37 3.80
CA ILE A 116 -4.32 -11.83 3.96
C ILE A 116 -4.16 -12.25 5.43
N SER A 117 -3.27 -11.61 6.19
CA SER A 117 -3.15 -11.86 7.63
C SER A 117 -4.42 -11.51 8.39
N ARG A 118 -5.14 -10.46 7.97
CA ARG A 118 -6.46 -10.15 8.52
C ARG A 118 -7.49 -11.23 8.24
N VAL A 119 -7.27 -12.20 7.36
CA VAL A 119 -8.20 -13.32 7.27
C VAL A 119 -8.03 -14.27 8.45
N VAL A 120 -6.80 -14.37 8.98
CA VAL A 120 -6.50 -15.17 10.17
C VAL A 120 -7.24 -14.64 11.38
N ASP A 121 -7.08 -13.35 11.71
CA ASP A 121 -7.61 -12.70 12.93
C ASP A 121 -9.16 -12.68 13.05
N TYR A 122 -9.90 -13.16 12.04
CA TYR A 122 -11.33 -12.85 11.88
C TYR A 122 -12.27 -13.93 12.39
N ASN A 123 -11.76 -14.99 13.03
CA ASN A 123 -12.59 -15.84 13.87
C ASN A 123 -13.04 -15.04 15.11
N HIS A 124 -14.34 -15.05 15.44
CA HIS A 124 -14.91 -14.36 16.60
C HIS A 124 -14.15 -14.69 17.91
N ARG A 125 -13.76 -15.96 18.09
CA ARG A 125 -12.96 -16.41 19.23
C ARG A 125 -11.63 -15.66 19.32
N GLN A 126 -10.88 -15.59 18.22
CA GLN A 126 -9.59 -14.90 18.20
C GLN A 126 -9.73 -13.40 18.48
N ARG A 127 -10.82 -12.76 18.03
CA ARG A 127 -11.09 -11.36 18.38
C ARG A 127 -11.37 -11.16 19.87
N ARG A 128 -12.05 -12.12 20.51
CA ARG A 128 -12.27 -12.10 21.96
C ARG A 128 -10.95 -12.25 22.70
N GLU A 129 -10.10 -13.19 22.32
CA GLU A 129 -8.75 -13.32 22.89
C GLU A 129 -7.92 -12.05 22.73
N VAL A 130 -7.94 -11.43 21.54
CA VAL A 130 -7.29 -10.13 21.29
C VAL A 130 -7.86 -9.06 22.22
N GLN A 131 -9.18 -9.02 22.40
CA GLN A 131 -9.84 -8.07 23.30
C GLN A 131 -9.39 -8.29 24.75
N MET A 132 -9.23 -9.53 25.21
CA MET A 132 -8.78 -9.85 26.57
C MET A 132 -7.29 -9.55 26.78
N ASP A 133 -6.43 -9.83 25.81
CA ASP A 133 -5.02 -9.42 25.85
C ASP A 133 -4.90 -7.89 25.99
N LEU A 134 -5.71 -7.14 25.24
CA LEU A 134 -5.72 -5.68 25.30
C LEU A 134 -6.35 -5.15 26.59
N PHE A 135 -7.38 -5.84 27.12
CA PHE A 135 -7.94 -5.55 28.45
C PHE A 135 -6.89 -5.74 29.54
N ALA A 136 -6.20 -6.88 29.56
CA ALA A 136 -5.17 -7.21 30.54
C ALA A 136 -4.03 -6.19 30.54
N ARG A 137 -3.53 -5.82 29.34
CA ARG A 137 -2.49 -4.79 29.22
C ARG A 137 -2.97 -3.44 29.75
N GLU A 138 -4.18 -3.02 29.37
CA GLU A 138 -4.73 -1.73 29.80
C GLU A 138 -5.04 -1.71 31.30
N PHE A 139 -5.44 -2.84 31.90
CA PHE A 139 -5.69 -2.96 33.33
C PHE A 139 -4.39 -2.90 34.14
N LEU A 140 -3.32 -3.54 33.69
CA LEU A 140 -2.02 -3.52 34.38
C LEU A 140 -1.26 -2.21 34.14
N ILE A 141 -1.32 -1.70 32.91
CA ILE A 141 -0.55 -0.55 32.43
C ILE A 141 -1.49 0.38 31.63
N PRO A 142 -2.37 1.17 32.27
CA PRO A 142 -3.33 1.99 31.53
C PRO A 142 -2.64 3.07 30.71
N ARG A 143 -3.16 3.36 29.50
CA ARG A 143 -2.63 4.42 28.61
C ARG A 143 -2.63 5.77 29.30
N SER A 144 -3.66 6.06 30.09
CA SER A 144 -3.78 7.28 30.89
C SER A 144 -2.59 7.44 31.88
N VAL A 145 -2.18 6.35 32.52
CA VAL A 145 -1.09 6.32 33.50
C VAL A 145 0.26 6.41 32.82
N VAL A 146 0.56 5.59 31.80
CA VAL A 146 1.86 5.67 31.12
C VAL A 146 2.06 6.99 30.39
N ARG A 147 0.97 7.60 29.90
CA ARG A 147 1.00 8.96 29.37
C ARG A 147 1.48 9.96 30.40
N LYS A 148 0.92 9.91 31.61
CA LYS A 148 1.37 10.75 32.72
C LYS A 148 2.83 10.48 33.09
N LEU A 149 3.22 9.21 33.24
CA LEU A 149 4.59 8.84 33.62
C LEU A 149 5.63 9.33 32.60
N HIS A 150 5.32 9.21 31.30
CA HIS A 150 6.26 9.60 30.25
C HIS A 150 6.27 11.12 29.99
N LEU A 151 5.09 11.76 29.96
CA LEU A 151 5.00 13.18 29.65
C LEU A 151 5.32 14.07 30.87
N GLU A 152 4.79 13.77 32.04
CA GLU A 152 4.90 14.61 33.25
C GLU A 152 6.04 14.16 34.18
N CYS A 153 6.22 12.85 34.38
CA CYS A 153 7.27 12.33 35.28
C CYS A 153 8.61 12.07 34.57
N HIS A 154 8.69 12.30 33.26
CA HIS A 154 9.89 12.10 32.43
C HIS A 154 10.51 10.69 32.51
N MET A 155 9.72 9.66 32.82
CA MET A 155 10.20 8.28 32.81
C MET A 155 10.33 7.75 31.38
N THR A 156 11.44 7.08 31.09
CA THR A 156 11.65 6.35 29.83
C THR A 156 10.83 5.05 29.80
N CYS A 157 10.67 4.43 28.63
CA CYS A 157 10.06 3.10 28.54
C CYS A 157 10.85 2.09 29.38
N SER A 158 12.18 2.14 29.32
CA SER A 158 13.07 1.30 30.15
C SER A 158 12.87 1.52 31.65
N ASP A 159 12.68 2.76 32.11
CA ASP A 159 12.42 3.05 33.53
C ASP A 159 11.09 2.43 34.00
N ILE A 160 10.04 2.57 33.18
CA ILE A 160 8.71 2.02 33.47
C ILE A 160 8.74 0.49 33.46
N ALA A 161 9.37 -0.12 32.45
CA ALA A 161 9.50 -1.57 32.31
C ALA A 161 10.28 -2.18 33.48
N SER A 162 11.43 -1.61 33.82
CA SER A 162 12.26 -2.04 34.95
C SER A 162 11.48 -1.98 36.27
N ARG A 163 10.74 -0.89 36.50
CA ARG A 163 9.97 -0.70 37.74
C ARG A 163 8.77 -1.64 37.86
N LEU A 164 8.13 -2.02 36.76
CA LEU A 164 7.01 -2.97 36.74
C LEU A 164 7.46 -4.44 36.69
N GLY A 165 8.74 -4.70 36.40
CA GLY A 165 9.23 -6.03 36.04
C GLY A 165 8.61 -6.56 34.74
N ALA A 166 8.17 -5.66 33.85
CA ALA A 166 7.51 -5.97 32.59
C ALA A 166 8.51 -6.09 31.45
N PRO A 167 8.27 -6.94 30.42
CA PRO A 167 9.09 -6.94 29.21
C PRO A 167 9.05 -5.57 28.52
N PHE A 168 10.20 -5.08 28.05
CA PHE A 168 10.31 -3.80 27.35
C PHE A 168 9.28 -3.67 26.22
N GLU A 169 9.08 -4.73 25.44
CA GLU A 169 8.18 -4.70 24.29
C GLU A 169 6.73 -4.37 24.66
N VAL A 170 6.27 -4.85 25.82
CA VAL A 170 4.89 -4.63 26.30
C VAL A 170 4.67 -3.16 26.65
N VAL A 171 5.62 -2.58 27.40
CA VAL A 171 5.56 -1.16 27.80
C VAL A 171 5.72 -0.26 26.59
N ALA A 172 6.64 -0.60 25.68
CA ALA A 172 6.86 0.15 24.46
C ALA A 172 5.59 0.19 23.60
N GLN A 173 4.94 -0.96 23.38
CA GLN A 173 3.67 -1.00 22.64
C GLN A 173 2.59 -0.15 23.32
N GLN A 174 2.47 -0.22 24.64
CA GLN A 174 1.46 0.56 25.38
C GLN A 174 1.74 2.07 25.32
N LEU A 175 3.01 2.48 25.36
CA LEU A 175 3.41 3.88 25.16
C LEU A 175 3.13 4.34 23.73
N LEU A 176 3.44 3.53 22.71
CA LEU A 176 3.11 3.84 21.31
C LEU A 176 1.59 4.05 21.16
N ASP A 177 0.77 3.15 21.70
CA ASP A 177 -0.69 3.29 21.68
C ASP A 177 -1.18 4.53 22.45
N ALA A 178 -0.55 4.87 23.59
CA ALA A 178 -0.94 6.00 24.43
C ALA A 178 -0.49 7.38 23.90
N MET A 179 0.62 7.42 23.17
CA MET A 179 1.24 8.66 22.69
C MET A 179 0.80 9.02 21.27
N LEU A 180 0.68 8.01 20.40
CA LEU A 180 0.55 8.23 18.96
C LEU A 180 -0.89 8.09 18.44
N LEU A 181 -1.77 7.42 19.18
CA LEU A 181 -3.19 7.34 18.86
C LEU A 181 -3.98 8.42 19.62
N PRO A 182 -5.02 9.01 18.99
CA PRO A 182 -5.89 9.94 19.68
C PRO A 182 -6.68 9.23 20.79
N LEU A 183 -6.86 9.92 21.92
CA LEU A 183 -7.76 9.47 22.98
C LEU A 183 -9.20 9.49 22.46
N VAL A 184 -9.90 8.36 22.60
CA VAL A 184 -11.31 8.26 22.17
C VAL A 184 -12.19 8.78 23.31
N GLU A 185 -12.74 9.98 23.14
CA GLU A 185 -13.72 10.53 24.10
C GLU A 185 -15.02 9.71 24.07
N HIS A 186 -15.46 9.26 25.26
CA HIS A 186 -16.72 8.56 25.41
C HIS A 186 -17.89 9.54 25.27
N ASN A 187 -18.49 9.56 24.08
CA ASN A 187 -19.89 9.97 23.95
C ASN A 187 -20.74 8.69 24.07
N PRO A 188 -21.69 8.61 25.02
CA PRO A 188 -22.61 7.48 25.04
C PRO A 188 -23.24 7.36 23.64
N PRO A 189 -23.28 6.14 23.07
CA PRO A 189 -23.85 5.98 21.74
C PRO A 189 -25.24 6.58 21.77
N LYS A 190 -25.51 7.56 20.90
CA LYS A 190 -26.90 7.96 20.65
C LYS A 190 -27.62 6.67 20.27
N MET A 191 -28.58 6.26 21.08
CA MET A 191 -29.50 5.22 20.67
C MET A 191 -30.18 5.74 19.42
N ASP A 192 -29.76 5.24 18.26
CA ASP A 192 -30.56 5.40 17.06
C ASP A 192 -31.92 4.83 17.43
N SER A 193 -32.94 5.69 17.49
CA SER A 193 -34.31 5.23 17.65
C SER A 193 -34.54 4.25 16.49
N GLU A 194 -34.65 2.96 16.78
CA GLU A 194 -34.96 1.97 15.75
C GLU A 194 -36.31 2.35 15.16
N LYS A 195 -36.29 3.05 14.01
CA LYS A 195 -37.51 3.29 13.22
C LYS A 195 -38.17 1.93 13.01
N PRO A 196 -39.49 1.74 12.92
CA PRO A 196 -40.05 0.43 12.62
C PRO A 196 -39.63 -0.06 11.23
N LEU A 197 -39.64 -1.38 10.99
CA LEU A 197 -39.47 -1.95 9.64
C LEU A 197 -40.72 -1.64 8.82
N ASN A 198 -40.57 -1.34 7.53
CA ASN A 198 -41.73 -1.22 6.64
C ASN A 198 -42.23 -2.60 6.20
N HIS A 199 -43.42 -2.66 5.59
CA HIS A 199 -44.06 -3.92 5.16
C HIS A 199 -43.13 -4.79 4.29
N LYS A 200 -42.49 -4.20 3.27
CA LYS A 200 -41.57 -4.94 2.39
C LYS A 200 -40.36 -5.48 3.15
N GLN A 201 -39.82 -4.72 4.10
CA GLN A 201 -38.72 -5.22 4.93
C GLN A 201 -39.19 -6.40 5.80
N MET A 202 -40.40 -6.34 6.36
CA MET A 202 -40.99 -7.43 7.14
C MET A 202 -41.21 -8.68 6.29
N ASP A 203 -41.72 -8.53 5.06
CA ASP A 203 -41.87 -9.66 4.12
C ASP A 203 -40.53 -10.36 3.85
N ALA A 204 -39.46 -9.58 3.67
CA ALA A 204 -38.11 -10.11 3.44
C ALA A 204 -37.51 -10.79 4.67
N VAL A 205 -37.81 -10.29 5.88
CA VAL A 205 -37.40 -10.87 7.17
C VAL A 205 -38.07 -12.24 7.38
N ASN A 206 -39.37 -12.32 7.12
CA ASN A 206 -40.20 -13.50 7.37
C ASN A 206 -40.07 -14.59 6.29
N HIS A 207 -39.38 -14.33 5.18
CA HIS A 207 -39.23 -15.31 4.10
C HIS A 207 -38.52 -16.59 4.58
N ARG A 208 -39.07 -17.77 4.25
CA ARG A 208 -38.53 -19.11 4.51
C ARG A 208 -38.66 -19.96 3.24
N GLY A 209 -37.88 -21.03 3.10
CA GLY A 209 -37.97 -21.93 1.95
C GLY A 209 -37.04 -21.54 0.79
N PRO A 210 -37.53 -21.29 -0.44
CA PRO A 210 -36.66 -21.14 -1.62
C PRO A 210 -35.71 -19.94 -1.51
N ALA A 211 -34.66 -19.95 -2.34
CA ALA A 211 -33.67 -18.88 -2.38
C ALA A 211 -34.32 -17.49 -2.53
N PHE A 212 -33.83 -16.51 -1.76
CA PHE A 212 -34.38 -15.16 -1.74
C PHE A 212 -33.33 -14.11 -2.08
N LEU A 213 -33.65 -13.23 -3.03
CA LEU A 213 -32.83 -12.08 -3.41
C LEU A 213 -33.52 -10.77 -3.02
N LEU A 214 -32.99 -10.11 -1.99
CA LEU A 214 -33.39 -8.75 -1.63
C LEU A 214 -32.57 -7.72 -2.42
N LYS A 215 -33.20 -7.06 -3.39
CA LYS A 215 -32.63 -5.93 -4.12
C LYS A 215 -32.76 -4.65 -3.28
N ALA A 216 -31.65 -4.24 -2.66
CA ALA A 216 -31.64 -3.12 -1.71
C ALA A 216 -30.69 -2.00 -2.18
N GLY A 217 -31.28 -0.95 -2.76
CA GLY A 217 -30.53 0.25 -3.16
C GLY A 217 -29.88 0.99 -1.99
N PRO A 218 -29.03 2.00 -2.25
CA PRO A 218 -28.33 2.74 -1.21
C PRO A 218 -29.31 3.41 -0.26
N GLY A 219 -29.05 3.35 1.04
CA GLY A 219 -29.87 3.99 2.07
C GLY A 219 -31.25 3.35 2.31
N THR A 220 -31.55 2.19 1.74
CA THR A 220 -32.85 1.51 1.91
C THR A 220 -32.98 0.67 3.19
N GLY A 221 -31.89 0.54 3.96
CA GLY A 221 -31.86 -0.22 5.21
C GLY A 221 -31.50 -1.70 5.05
N LYS A 222 -30.65 -2.06 4.08
CA LYS A 222 -30.21 -3.45 3.83
C LYS A 222 -29.74 -4.17 5.11
N THR A 223 -28.82 -3.55 5.86
CA THR A 223 -28.15 -4.15 7.01
C THR A 223 -29.14 -4.36 8.13
N ARG A 224 -30.06 -3.41 8.28
CA ARG A 224 -31.15 -3.47 9.25
C ARG A 224 -32.11 -4.62 8.95
N THR A 225 -32.49 -4.82 7.69
CA THR A 225 -33.33 -5.95 7.27
C THR A 225 -32.62 -7.29 7.50
N LEU A 226 -31.32 -7.38 7.20
CA LEU A 226 -30.53 -8.59 7.42
C LEU A 226 -30.43 -8.94 8.92
N ILE A 227 -30.16 -7.96 9.79
CA ILE A 227 -30.10 -8.20 11.24
C ILE A 227 -31.45 -8.63 11.79
N ALA A 228 -32.54 -7.96 11.39
CA ALA A 228 -33.89 -8.36 11.79
C ALA A 228 -34.26 -9.77 11.31
N ARG A 229 -33.71 -10.22 10.18
CA ARG A 229 -33.85 -11.61 9.72
C ARG A 229 -33.14 -12.58 10.65
N VAL A 230 -31.91 -12.28 11.06
CA VAL A 230 -31.19 -13.12 12.05
C VAL A 230 -31.99 -13.19 13.34
N GLU A 231 -32.43 -12.05 13.87
CA GLU A 231 -33.29 -11.99 15.08
C GLU A 231 -34.55 -12.84 14.91
N SER A 232 -35.22 -12.78 13.75
CA SER A 232 -36.40 -13.61 13.47
C SER A 232 -36.09 -15.10 13.45
N LEU A 233 -34.94 -15.53 12.91
CA LEU A 233 -34.54 -16.94 12.94
C LEU A 233 -34.24 -17.42 14.37
N LEU A 234 -33.59 -16.58 15.17
CA LEU A 234 -33.30 -16.89 16.57
C LEU A 234 -34.57 -16.95 17.42
N ASN A 235 -35.54 -16.07 17.15
CA ASN A 235 -36.87 -16.12 17.79
C ASN A 235 -37.69 -17.36 17.37
N ASP A 236 -37.40 -17.93 16.20
CA ASP A 236 -37.97 -19.22 15.75
C ASP A 236 -37.22 -20.43 16.34
N GLU A 237 -36.35 -20.22 17.34
CA GLU A 237 -35.55 -21.25 18.02
C GLU A 237 -34.59 -22.02 17.08
N VAL A 238 -34.16 -21.40 15.97
CA VAL A 238 -33.08 -21.96 15.14
C VAL A 238 -31.77 -21.91 15.93
N ASP A 239 -31.09 -23.07 16.04
CA ASP A 239 -29.75 -23.14 16.66
C ASP A 239 -28.80 -22.15 15.96
N PRO A 240 -28.23 -21.16 16.68
CA PRO A 240 -27.29 -20.18 16.13
C PRO A 240 -26.16 -20.81 15.32
N ARG A 241 -25.67 -21.99 15.75
CA ARG A 241 -24.57 -22.71 15.09
C ARG A 241 -24.92 -23.18 13.68
N ARG A 242 -26.22 -23.26 13.36
CA ARG A 242 -26.75 -23.64 12.05
C ARG A 242 -26.98 -22.46 11.11
N ILE A 243 -26.61 -21.24 11.52
CA ILE A 243 -26.73 -20.02 10.73
C ILE A 243 -25.35 -19.56 10.28
N LEU A 244 -25.15 -19.51 8.96
CA LEU A 244 -23.92 -19.03 8.31
C LEU A 244 -24.17 -17.66 7.69
N LEU A 245 -23.50 -16.61 8.19
CA LEU A 245 -23.59 -15.24 7.66
C LEU A 245 -22.27 -14.84 6.98
N LEU A 246 -22.33 -14.69 5.66
CA LEU A 246 -21.20 -14.34 4.81
C LEU A 246 -21.31 -12.90 4.32
N THR A 247 -20.20 -12.17 4.37
CA THR A 247 -20.09 -10.79 3.89
C THR A 247 -18.90 -10.65 2.93
N PHE A 248 -18.91 -9.60 2.10
CA PHE A 248 -17.77 -9.30 1.23
C PHE A 248 -16.57 -8.70 1.99
N SER A 249 -16.82 -7.95 3.08
CA SER A 249 -15.75 -7.21 3.77
C SER A 249 -15.73 -7.48 5.26
N ASN A 250 -14.51 -7.55 5.77
CA ASN A 250 -14.16 -7.64 7.18
C ASN A 250 -14.89 -6.60 8.06
N LYS A 251 -15.02 -5.37 7.56
CA LYS A 251 -15.74 -4.29 8.25
C LYS A 251 -17.24 -4.56 8.35
N ALA A 252 -17.86 -5.07 7.29
CA ALA A 252 -19.29 -5.42 7.30
C ALA A 252 -19.57 -6.59 8.26
N ALA A 253 -18.72 -7.62 8.26
CA ALA A 253 -18.82 -8.72 9.23
C ALA A 253 -18.74 -8.22 10.68
N ALA A 254 -17.78 -7.34 10.98
CA ALA A 254 -17.62 -6.76 12.32
C ALA A 254 -18.84 -5.91 12.73
N GLU A 255 -19.35 -5.06 11.84
CA GLU A 255 -20.53 -4.23 12.12
C GLU A 255 -21.79 -5.07 12.37
N ILE A 256 -22.03 -6.11 11.56
CA ILE A 256 -23.19 -6.99 11.71
C ILE A 256 -23.09 -7.77 13.02
N SER A 257 -21.92 -8.36 13.30
CA SER A 257 -21.65 -9.07 14.56
C SER A 257 -21.87 -8.18 15.78
N GLU A 258 -21.31 -6.96 15.80
CA GLU A 258 -21.48 -6.02 16.92
C GLU A 258 -22.95 -5.66 17.13
N ARG A 259 -23.71 -5.44 16.06
CA ARG A 259 -25.13 -5.07 16.16
C ARG A 259 -26.01 -6.21 16.71
N ILE A 260 -25.72 -7.47 16.34
CA ILE A 260 -26.43 -8.63 16.87
C ILE A 260 -26.05 -8.84 18.35
N ALA A 261 -24.74 -8.80 18.67
CA ALA A 261 -24.24 -9.00 20.03
C ALA A 261 -24.78 -8.00 21.05
N ARG A 262 -25.11 -6.77 20.64
CA ARG A 262 -25.73 -5.76 21.52
C ARG A 262 -27.13 -6.15 22.02
N LYS A 263 -27.86 -7.00 21.29
CA LYS A 263 -29.21 -7.45 21.65
C LYS A 263 -29.22 -8.87 22.19
N GLN A 264 -28.43 -9.74 21.60
CA GLN A 264 -28.40 -11.18 21.85
C GLN A 264 -26.93 -11.65 21.89
N PRO A 265 -26.19 -11.39 22.99
CA PRO A 265 -24.75 -11.60 23.07
C PRO A 265 -24.35 -13.09 23.01
N HIS A 266 -25.09 -13.97 23.69
CA HIS A 266 -24.79 -15.41 23.73
C HIS A 266 -25.03 -16.07 22.38
N GLU A 267 -26.16 -15.75 21.74
CA GLU A 267 -26.50 -16.27 20.43
C GLU A 267 -25.49 -15.76 19.41
N ALA A 268 -25.20 -14.45 19.39
CA ALA A 268 -24.23 -13.83 18.48
C ALA A 268 -22.85 -14.51 18.48
N ALA A 269 -22.38 -14.95 19.65
CA ALA A 269 -21.11 -15.66 19.79
C ALA A 269 -21.13 -17.06 19.17
N ALA A 270 -22.30 -17.70 19.08
CA ALA A 270 -22.48 -19.03 18.52
C ALA A 270 -22.76 -19.02 17.00
N LEU A 271 -23.19 -17.90 16.40
CA LEU A 271 -23.33 -17.79 14.94
C LEU A 271 -21.96 -17.73 14.26
N TRP A 272 -21.86 -18.36 13.08
CA TRP A 272 -20.72 -18.10 12.20
C TRP A 272 -20.97 -16.81 11.39
N ILE A 273 -20.19 -15.77 11.67
CA ILE A 273 -20.26 -14.46 10.97
C ILE A 273 -18.87 -14.08 10.46
N GLY A 274 -18.72 -13.91 9.14
CA GLY A 274 -17.41 -13.61 8.57
C GLY A 274 -17.42 -13.25 7.09
N THR A 275 -16.27 -13.38 6.45
CA THR A 275 -16.11 -13.23 4.99
C THR A 275 -15.98 -14.58 4.31
N PHE A 276 -16.19 -14.64 3.00
CA PHE A 276 -15.96 -15.86 2.21
C PHE A 276 -14.54 -16.43 2.39
N HIS A 277 -13.53 -15.56 2.42
CA HIS A 277 -12.13 -15.96 2.62
C HIS A 277 -11.89 -16.49 4.04
N GLY A 278 -12.50 -15.85 5.06
CA GLY A 278 -12.43 -16.33 6.44
C GLY A 278 -13.09 -17.70 6.61
N PHE A 279 -14.24 -17.91 5.96
CA PHE A 279 -14.93 -19.20 5.96
C PHE A 279 -14.12 -20.29 5.28
N GLY A 280 -13.52 -19.98 4.13
CA GLY A 280 -12.72 -20.95 3.44
C GLY A 280 -11.39 -21.26 4.13
N LEU A 281 -10.73 -20.29 4.79
CA LEU A 281 -9.59 -20.58 5.66
C LEU A 281 -9.98 -21.51 6.82
N ASP A 282 -11.12 -21.24 7.47
CA ASP A 282 -11.65 -22.09 8.53
C ASP A 282 -11.92 -23.53 8.04
N LEU A 283 -12.50 -23.70 6.84
CA LEU A 283 -12.65 -25.01 6.21
C LEU A 283 -11.31 -25.69 5.93
N LEU A 284 -10.33 -24.99 5.36
CA LEU A 284 -9.01 -25.54 5.06
C LEU A 284 -8.26 -25.96 6.32
N ARG A 285 -8.43 -25.25 7.45
CA ARG A 285 -7.87 -25.65 8.75
C ARG A 285 -8.56 -26.89 9.31
N ARG A 286 -9.89 -26.91 9.31
CA ARG A 286 -10.69 -28.04 9.81
C ARG A 286 -10.42 -29.33 9.04
N PHE A 287 -10.21 -29.22 7.72
CA PHE A 287 -10.05 -30.36 6.81
C PHE A 287 -8.65 -30.41 6.17
N HIS A 288 -7.63 -29.90 6.87
CA HIS A 288 -6.26 -29.77 6.38
C HIS A 288 -5.67 -31.09 5.82
N ASP A 289 -5.94 -32.21 6.49
CA ASP A 289 -5.50 -33.55 6.08
C ASP A 289 -6.03 -33.94 4.71
N LEU A 290 -7.27 -33.52 4.36
CA LEU A 290 -7.87 -33.80 3.05
C LEU A 290 -7.30 -32.90 1.94
N CYS A 291 -6.52 -31.88 2.29
CA CYS A 291 -5.93 -30.92 1.37
C CYS A 291 -4.41 -31.01 1.26
N ASP A 292 -3.76 -31.99 1.91
CA ASP A 292 -2.30 -32.07 2.07
C ASP A 292 -1.68 -30.78 2.68
N LEU A 293 -2.37 -30.14 3.63
CA LEU A 293 -1.92 -28.91 4.28
C LEU A 293 -1.58 -29.16 5.76
N PRO A 294 -0.66 -28.39 6.35
CA PRO A 294 -0.49 -28.37 7.80
C PRO A 294 -1.73 -27.75 8.47
N ALA A 295 -1.95 -28.03 9.76
CA ALA A 295 -3.13 -27.56 10.51
C ALA A 295 -3.23 -26.02 10.55
N GLU A 296 -2.08 -25.35 10.55
CA GLU A 296 -1.99 -23.89 10.42
C GLU A 296 -1.18 -23.52 9.16
N PRO A 297 -1.81 -23.52 7.98
CA PRO A 297 -1.12 -23.16 6.74
C PRO A 297 -0.75 -21.68 6.75
N ARG A 298 0.46 -21.37 6.24
CA ARG A 298 0.96 -20.00 6.21
C ARG A 298 0.29 -19.22 5.08
N LEU A 299 -0.19 -18.02 5.37
CA LEU A 299 -0.71 -17.13 4.34
C LEU A 299 0.41 -16.28 3.74
N MET A 300 0.33 -16.04 2.43
CA MET A 300 1.34 -15.33 1.65
C MET A 300 0.75 -14.09 0.95
N ASP A 301 1.41 -12.94 1.08
CA ASP A 301 1.04 -11.74 0.35
C ASP A 301 1.60 -11.72 -1.09
N ARG A 302 1.16 -10.74 -1.89
CA ARG A 302 1.60 -10.62 -3.29
C ARG A 302 3.10 -10.34 -3.42
N THR A 303 3.69 -9.58 -2.50
CA THR A 303 5.12 -9.25 -2.55
C THR A 303 5.95 -10.51 -2.31
N GLU A 304 5.57 -11.32 -1.33
CA GLU A 304 6.17 -12.65 -1.08
C GLU A 304 5.95 -13.62 -2.25
N ALA A 305 4.79 -13.59 -2.90
CA ALA A 305 4.53 -14.40 -4.09
C ALA A 305 5.47 -14.03 -5.25
N VAL A 306 5.76 -12.74 -5.43
CA VAL A 306 6.76 -12.27 -6.40
C VAL A 306 8.15 -12.77 -6.00
N GLU A 307 8.54 -12.62 -4.73
CA GLU A 307 9.85 -13.07 -4.22
C GLU A 307 10.06 -14.57 -4.41
N LEU A 308 9.04 -15.40 -4.15
CA LEU A 308 9.11 -16.85 -4.34
C LEU A 308 9.19 -17.26 -5.81
N LEU A 309 8.60 -16.48 -6.71
CA LEU A 309 8.66 -16.74 -8.14
C LEU A 309 9.91 -16.17 -8.80
N GLU A 310 10.53 -15.13 -8.27
CA GLU A 310 11.65 -14.42 -8.92
C GLU A 310 12.75 -15.38 -9.37
N ASP A 311 13.19 -16.30 -8.52
CA ASP A 311 14.29 -17.23 -8.85
C ASP A 311 13.91 -18.29 -9.89
N GLU A 312 12.70 -18.85 -9.81
CA GLU A 312 12.24 -19.89 -10.73
C GLU A 312 11.73 -19.31 -12.05
N PHE A 313 11.17 -18.11 -12.04
CA PHE A 313 10.78 -17.38 -13.24
C PHE A 313 11.98 -17.14 -14.17
N LEU A 314 13.16 -16.96 -13.57
CA LEU A 314 14.42 -16.86 -14.30
C LEU A 314 14.95 -18.24 -14.82
N ARG A 315 14.22 -19.34 -14.64
CA ARG A 315 14.57 -20.67 -15.18
C ARG A 315 13.57 -21.17 -16.19
N LEU A 316 12.39 -20.56 -16.24
CA LEU A 316 11.38 -20.80 -17.26
C LEU A 316 11.87 -20.13 -18.54
N ASN A 317 12.19 -20.93 -19.56
CA ASN A 317 12.64 -20.46 -20.87
C ASN A 317 11.49 -19.79 -21.64
N LEU A 318 10.91 -18.73 -21.07
CA LEU A 318 9.82 -17.94 -21.65
C LEU A 318 10.32 -17.17 -22.87
N THR A 319 9.43 -16.95 -23.83
CA THR A 319 9.68 -16.18 -25.06
C THR A 319 9.00 -14.82 -24.97
N HIS A 320 7.70 -14.78 -24.66
CA HIS A 320 6.87 -13.56 -24.71
C HIS A 320 6.94 -12.71 -23.44
N TYR A 321 6.98 -13.35 -22.27
CA TYR A 321 7.14 -12.66 -20.98
C TYR A 321 8.59 -12.63 -20.48
N ARG A 322 9.55 -12.89 -21.39
CA ARG A 322 10.97 -12.85 -21.09
C ARG A 322 11.44 -11.43 -20.78
N ASN A 323 11.80 -11.18 -19.53
CA ASN A 323 12.38 -9.91 -19.10
C ASN A 323 13.63 -10.16 -18.24
N LEU A 324 14.79 -10.03 -18.89
CA LEU A 324 16.09 -10.26 -18.27
C LEU A 324 16.55 -9.09 -17.37
N TYR A 325 15.92 -7.92 -17.48
CA TYR A 325 16.27 -6.73 -16.70
C TYR A 325 15.59 -6.72 -15.33
N ASP A 326 14.29 -6.95 -15.30
CA ASP A 326 13.43 -6.82 -14.12
C ASP A 326 12.16 -7.67 -14.26
N PRO A 327 12.18 -8.96 -13.88
CA PRO A 327 11.05 -9.87 -14.06
C PRO A 327 9.85 -9.52 -13.19
N SER A 328 10.04 -8.79 -12.07
CA SER A 328 9.02 -8.59 -11.03
C SER A 328 7.71 -8.01 -11.59
N GLN A 329 7.78 -7.10 -12.57
CA GLN A 329 6.58 -6.52 -13.18
C GLN A 329 5.79 -7.52 -14.02
N ASN A 330 6.46 -8.40 -14.75
CA ASN A 330 5.81 -9.47 -15.51
C ASN A 330 5.21 -10.51 -14.56
N ILE A 331 5.93 -10.85 -13.50
CA ILE A 331 5.45 -11.75 -12.44
C ILE A 331 4.15 -11.19 -11.83
N VAL A 332 4.08 -9.89 -11.51
CA VAL A 332 2.83 -9.27 -11.02
C VAL A 332 1.68 -9.39 -12.01
N ASP A 333 1.93 -9.11 -13.29
CA ASP A 333 0.90 -9.20 -14.33
C ASP A 333 0.38 -10.64 -14.49
N ILE A 334 1.27 -11.64 -14.38
CA ILE A 334 0.94 -13.07 -14.40
C ILE A 334 0.20 -13.50 -13.14
N LEU A 335 0.65 -13.09 -11.95
CA LEU A 335 -0.04 -13.37 -10.68
C LEU A 335 -1.45 -12.76 -10.65
N ASN A 336 -1.68 -11.61 -11.31
CA ASN A 336 -3.03 -11.07 -11.50
C ASN A 336 -3.90 -12.00 -12.37
N ALA A 337 -3.34 -12.56 -13.45
CA ALA A 337 -4.05 -13.52 -14.29
C ALA A 337 -4.36 -14.82 -13.55
N ILE A 338 -3.41 -15.33 -12.76
CA ILE A 338 -3.59 -16.48 -11.87
C ILE A 338 -4.70 -16.21 -10.85
N SER A 339 -4.65 -15.08 -10.15
CA SER A 339 -5.70 -14.69 -9.21
C SER A 339 -7.07 -14.63 -9.88
N ARG A 340 -7.15 -14.13 -11.12
CA ARG A 340 -8.39 -14.09 -11.89
C ARG A 340 -8.87 -15.50 -12.30
N ALA A 341 -7.97 -16.43 -12.59
CA ALA A 341 -8.30 -17.82 -12.85
C ALA A 341 -8.89 -18.49 -11.59
N LYS A 342 -8.28 -18.26 -10.42
CA LYS A 342 -8.79 -18.75 -9.13
C LYS A 342 -10.17 -18.19 -8.78
N ASP A 343 -10.44 -16.92 -9.11
CA ASP A 343 -11.77 -16.32 -8.96
C ASP A 343 -12.87 -17.05 -9.77
N GLU A 344 -12.49 -17.73 -10.86
CA GLU A 344 -13.37 -18.53 -11.72
C GLU A 344 -13.32 -20.05 -11.37
N VAL A 345 -12.50 -20.43 -10.38
CA VAL A 345 -12.19 -21.83 -10.00
C VAL A 345 -11.59 -22.60 -11.18
N ILE A 346 -10.61 -21.97 -11.81
CA ILE A 346 -9.78 -22.55 -12.88
C ILE A 346 -8.37 -22.80 -12.32
N ASP A 347 -8.01 -24.06 -12.22
CA ASP A 347 -6.67 -24.48 -11.82
C ASP A 347 -5.67 -24.38 -12.98
N ALA A 348 -4.39 -24.67 -12.70
CA ALA A 348 -3.32 -24.55 -13.69
C ALA A 348 -3.51 -25.49 -14.90
N LEU A 349 -4.06 -26.69 -14.68
CA LEU A 349 -4.30 -27.67 -15.74
C LEU A 349 -5.44 -27.20 -16.66
N GLN A 350 -6.55 -26.75 -16.09
CA GLN A 350 -7.68 -26.22 -16.84
C GLN A 350 -7.30 -24.95 -17.61
N TYR A 351 -6.48 -24.07 -17.00
CA TYR A 351 -5.94 -22.90 -17.68
C TYR A 351 -5.11 -23.29 -18.91
N ARG A 352 -4.24 -24.30 -18.79
CA ARG A 352 -3.47 -24.84 -19.91
C ARG A 352 -4.37 -25.35 -21.02
N VAL A 353 -5.39 -26.15 -20.70
CA VAL A 353 -6.35 -26.68 -21.70
C VAL A 353 -7.03 -25.55 -22.48
N LEU A 354 -7.47 -24.49 -21.81
CA LEU A 354 -8.07 -23.33 -22.47
C LEU A 354 -7.07 -22.61 -23.39
N ALA A 355 -5.82 -22.46 -22.96
CA ALA A 355 -4.77 -21.85 -23.77
C ALA A 355 -4.39 -22.71 -24.99
N GLU A 356 -4.37 -24.04 -24.85
CA GLU A 356 -4.15 -24.98 -25.96
C GLU A 356 -5.30 -24.95 -26.97
N ASP A 357 -6.55 -24.85 -26.51
CA ASP A 357 -7.73 -24.70 -27.36
C ASP A 357 -7.70 -23.36 -28.13
N MET A 358 -7.27 -22.27 -27.49
CA MET A 358 -7.02 -21.00 -28.19
C MET A 358 -5.96 -21.15 -29.28
N LEU A 359 -4.85 -21.84 -28.99
CA LEU A 359 -3.78 -22.06 -29.97
C LEU A 359 -4.29 -22.88 -31.17
N ALA A 360 -5.10 -23.91 -30.92
CA ALA A 360 -5.68 -24.74 -31.97
C ALA A 360 -6.67 -23.97 -32.87
N LYS A 361 -7.34 -22.94 -32.33
CA LYS A 361 -8.31 -22.10 -33.05
C LYS A 361 -7.70 -20.86 -33.68
N ALA A 362 -6.46 -20.51 -33.34
CA ALA A 362 -5.81 -19.31 -33.83
C ALA A 362 -5.52 -19.39 -35.34
N ILE A 363 -5.97 -18.38 -36.09
CA ILE A 363 -5.82 -18.33 -37.55
C ILE A 363 -4.85 -17.21 -37.94
N SER A 364 -4.90 -16.09 -37.23
CA SER A 364 -4.03 -14.93 -37.45
C SER A 364 -2.77 -14.98 -36.58
N ALA A 365 -1.73 -14.24 -36.99
CA ALA A 365 -0.49 -14.11 -36.21
C ALA A 365 -0.72 -13.48 -34.83
N GLU A 366 -1.67 -12.55 -34.70
CA GLU A 366 -2.01 -11.90 -33.43
C GLU A 366 -2.74 -12.86 -32.47
N GLU A 367 -3.63 -13.70 -33.00
CA GLU A 367 -4.30 -14.76 -32.22
C GLU A 367 -3.30 -15.84 -31.77
N LEU A 368 -2.36 -16.23 -32.65
CA LEU A 368 -1.29 -17.17 -32.31
C LEU A 368 -0.41 -16.64 -31.18
N GLU A 369 0.07 -15.40 -31.28
CA GLU A 369 0.87 -14.76 -30.23
C GLU A 369 0.08 -14.69 -28.91
N THR A 370 -1.21 -14.35 -28.96
CA THR A 370 -2.08 -14.28 -27.77
C THR A 370 -2.22 -15.65 -27.10
N ALA A 371 -2.41 -16.71 -27.88
CA ALA A 371 -2.50 -18.08 -27.36
C ALA A 371 -1.17 -18.59 -26.78
N GLU A 372 -0.05 -18.32 -27.45
CA GLU A 372 1.29 -18.65 -26.94
C GLU A 372 1.59 -17.93 -25.62
N ARG A 373 1.18 -16.66 -25.48
CA ARG A 373 1.26 -15.91 -24.22
C ARG A 373 0.43 -16.56 -23.12
N ALA A 374 -0.78 -17.02 -23.44
CA ALA A 374 -1.61 -17.74 -22.47
C ALA A 374 -0.95 -19.06 -22.02
N LEU A 375 -0.26 -19.79 -22.91
CA LEU A 375 0.51 -20.99 -22.56
C LEU A 375 1.70 -20.70 -21.65
N GLU A 376 2.38 -19.57 -21.83
CA GLU A 376 3.42 -19.13 -20.90
C GLU A 376 2.86 -18.84 -19.51
N VAL A 377 1.70 -18.17 -19.42
CA VAL A 377 1.01 -17.96 -18.15
C VAL A 377 0.65 -19.29 -17.49
N ALA A 378 0.15 -20.28 -18.25
CA ALA A 378 -0.15 -21.61 -17.75
C ALA A 378 1.10 -22.31 -17.16
N THR A 379 2.23 -22.20 -17.86
CA THR A 379 3.51 -22.77 -17.42
C THR A 379 3.99 -22.14 -16.11
N VAL A 380 3.88 -20.81 -15.99
CA VAL A 380 4.24 -20.11 -14.74
C VAL A 380 3.27 -20.47 -13.61
N TYR A 381 1.98 -20.64 -13.91
CA TYR A 381 0.96 -21.02 -12.92
C TYR A 381 1.26 -22.40 -12.31
N GLU A 382 1.61 -23.40 -13.11
CA GLU A 382 1.98 -24.73 -12.60
C GLU A 382 3.21 -24.69 -11.68
N VAL A 383 4.22 -23.92 -12.07
CA VAL A 383 5.46 -23.75 -11.28
C VAL A 383 5.15 -23.03 -9.97
N TYR A 384 4.34 -21.98 -10.02
CA TYR A 384 3.88 -21.25 -8.85
C TYR A 384 3.17 -22.17 -7.85
N GLU A 385 2.20 -22.98 -8.30
CA GLU A 385 1.48 -23.92 -7.43
C GLU A 385 2.42 -24.96 -6.79
N LYS A 386 3.42 -25.45 -7.54
CA LYS A 386 4.43 -26.38 -7.03
C LYS A 386 5.28 -25.75 -5.92
N ILE A 387 5.81 -24.54 -6.14
CA ILE A 387 6.64 -23.83 -5.15
C ILE A 387 5.81 -23.53 -3.90
N LYS A 388 4.57 -23.08 -4.09
CA LYS A 388 3.64 -22.77 -3.01
C LYS A 388 3.33 -24.01 -2.15
N LYS A 389 3.09 -25.17 -2.78
CA LYS A 389 2.92 -26.46 -2.06
C LYS A 389 4.17 -26.85 -1.28
N GLN A 390 5.37 -26.70 -1.86
CA GLN A 390 6.64 -27.00 -1.18
C GLN A 390 6.90 -26.08 0.03
N ALA A 391 6.45 -24.83 -0.04
CA ALA A 391 6.55 -23.85 1.04
C ALA A 391 5.43 -23.95 2.08
N ASN A 392 4.47 -24.89 1.91
CA ASN A 392 3.27 -25.04 2.76
C ASN A 392 2.52 -23.71 2.99
N CYS A 393 2.38 -22.91 1.93
CA CYS A 393 1.66 -21.65 1.99
C CYS A 393 0.40 -21.61 1.12
N LEU A 394 -0.46 -20.64 1.40
CA LEU A 394 -1.68 -20.34 0.66
C LEU A 394 -1.66 -18.87 0.25
N ASP A 395 -2.16 -18.59 -0.95
CA ASP A 395 -2.47 -17.24 -1.36
C ASP A 395 -3.96 -16.91 -1.16
N PHE A 396 -4.34 -15.67 -1.42
CA PHE A 396 -5.69 -15.19 -1.17
C PHE A 396 -6.76 -15.90 -2.03
N GLY A 397 -6.42 -16.31 -3.26
CA GLY A 397 -7.37 -16.99 -4.15
C GLY A 397 -7.66 -18.43 -3.71
N ASP A 398 -6.68 -19.08 -3.10
CA ASP A 398 -6.82 -20.45 -2.57
C ASP A 398 -7.89 -20.54 -1.49
N LEU A 399 -8.07 -19.47 -0.71
CA LEU A 399 -9.02 -19.40 0.40
C LEU A 399 -10.48 -19.55 -0.03
N VAL A 400 -10.79 -19.50 -1.33
CA VAL A 400 -12.15 -19.81 -1.82
C VAL A 400 -12.10 -20.93 -2.86
N MET A 401 -11.09 -20.95 -3.73
CA MET A 401 -10.97 -21.99 -4.76
C MET A 401 -10.82 -23.40 -4.17
N LEU A 402 -9.90 -23.60 -3.21
CA LEU A 402 -9.64 -24.92 -2.65
C LEU A 402 -10.85 -25.49 -1.87
N PRO A 403 -11.56 -24.70 -1.02
CA PRO A 403 -12.81 -25.16 -0.43
C PRO A 403 -13.85 -25.58 -1.47
N VAL A 404 -13.99 -24.86 -2.57
CA VAL A 404 -14.92 -25.24 -3.65
C VAL A 404 -14.53 -26.59 -4.24
N GLN A 405 -13.25 -26.76 -4.61
CA GLN A 405 -12.75 -28.01 -5.16
C GLN A 405 -12.93 -29.17 -4.19
N LEU A 406 -12.67 -28.96 -2.90
CA LEU A 406 -12.84 -29.95 -1.85
C LEU A 406 -14.30 -30.42 -1.75
N LEU A 407 -15.26 -29.49 -1.70
CA LEU A 407 -16.69 -29.83 -1.56
C LEU A 407 -17.31 -30.39 -2.83
N GLU A 408 -16.79 -30.03 -4.00
CA GLU A 408 -17.24 -30.60 -5.26
C GLU A 408 -16.67 -32.02 -5.48
N ALA A 409 -15.48 -32.31 -4.96
CA ALA A 409 -14.85 -33.62 -5.05
C ALA A 409 -15.30 -34.60 -3.94
N ASN A 410 -15.67 -34.11 -2.76
CA ASN A 410 -16.07 -34.93 -1.61
C ASN A 410 -17.54 -34.72 -1.25
N GLU A 411 -18.39 -35.66 -1.70
CA GLU A 411 -19.84 -35.59 -1.48
C GLU A 411 -20.24 -35.75 0.00
N GLU A 412 -19.57 -36.62 0.75
CA GLU A 412 -19.88 -36.86 2.17
C GLU A 412 -19.64 -35.60 3.00
N LEU A 413 -18.49 -34.98 2.84
CA LEU A 413 -18.15 -33.72 3.49
C LEU A 413 -19.12 -32.59 3.08
N ARG A 414 -19.48 -32.53 1.80
CA ARG A 414 -20.46 -31.55 1.31
C ARG A 414 -21.82 -31.74 2.01
N GLN A 415 -22.33 -32.97 2.11
CA GLN A 415 -23.59 -33.26 2.78
C GLN A 415 -23.53 -32.95 4.28
N GLN A 416 -22.40 -33.22 4.94
CA GLN A 416 -22.17 -32.84 6.33
C GLN A 416 -22.32 -31.32 6.51
N LEU A 417 -21.59 -30.51 5.74
CA LEU A 417 -21.67 -29.05 5.86
C LEU A 417 -23.03 -28.47 5.45
N GLN A 418 -23.73 -29.11 4.50
CA GLN A 418 -25.11 -28.77 4.14
C GLN A 418 -26.07 -28.96 5.32
N HIS A 419 -25.85 -30.00 6.14
CA HIS A 419 -26.61 -30.28 7.36
C HIS A 419 -26.24 -29.31 8.49
N ASP A 420 -24.94 -29.05 8.67
CA ASP A 420 -24.43 -28.17 9.70
C ASP A 420 -24.93 -26.73 9.51
N TYR A 421 -24.91 -26.22 8.27
CA TYR A 421 -25.35 -24.86 7.95
C TYR A 421 -26.72 -24.84 7.29
N LEU A 422 -27.80 -24.92 8.08
CA LEU A 422 -29.17 -24.94 7.58
C LEU A 422 -29.58 -23.62 6.90
N HIS A 423 -29.22 -22.47 7.48
CA HIS A 423 -29.52 -21.14 6.95
C HIS A 423 -28.24 -20.46 6.49
N VAL A 424 -28.21 -19.99 5.23
CA VAL A 424 -27.08 -19.24 4.68
C VAL A 424 -27.54 -17.85 4.29
N LEU A 425 -26.92 -16.83 4.89
CA LEU A 425 -27.23 -15.42 4.70
C LEU A 425 -26.04 -14.72 4.05
N VAL A 426 -26.25 -13.97 2.98
CA VAL A 426 -25.17 -13.28 2.25
C VAL A 426 -25.44 -11.79 2.12
N ASP A 427 -24.52 -10.96 2.59
CA ASP A 427 -24.49 -9.51 2.36
C ASP A 427 -23.58 -9.11 1.20
N GLU A 428 -23.90 -7.99 0.54
CA GLU A 428 -23.18 -7.45 -0.62
C GLU A 428 -23.03 -8.45 -1.78
N TYR A 429 -24.09 -9.18 -2.12
CA TYR A 429 -24.06 -10.23 -3.15
C TYR A 429 -23.53 -9.76 -4.51
N GLN A 430 -23.65 -8.47 -4.84
CA GLN A 430 -23.07 -7.90 -6.07
C GLN A 430 -21.55 -7.96 -6.14
N ASP A 431 -20.86 -8.02 -4.99
CA ASP A 431 -19.39 -7.98 -4.90
C ASP A 431 -18.76 -9.37 -4.84
N VAL A 432 -19.59 -10.41 -4.81
CA VAL A 432 -19.17 -11.81 -4.74
C VAL A 432 -18.59 -12.24 -6.11
N ASN A 433 -17.46 -12.95 -6.12
CA ASN A 433 -16.84 -13.52 -7.32
C ASN A 433 -17.45 -14.89 -7.67
N ARG A 434 -17.04 -15.50 -8.80
CA ARG A 434 -17.65 -16.74 -9.26
C ARG A 434 -17.34 -17.93 -8.35
N SER A 435 -16.13 -18.01 -7.81
CA SER A 435 -15.72 -19.05 -6.86
C SER A 435 -16.59 -19.05 -5.60
N SER A 436 -16.89 -17.88 -5.05
CA SER A 436 -17.78 -17.75 -3.90
C SER A 436 -19.22 -18.18 -4.23
N ILE A 437 -19.71 -17.95 -5.45
CA ILE A 437 -21.03 -18.46 -5.88
C ILE A 437 -21.02 -19.97 -6.00
N ARG A 438 -19.95 -20.57 -6.55
CA ARG A 438 -19.81 -22.04 -6.59
C ARG A 438 -19.78 -22.63 -5.18
N LEU A 439 -19.13 -21.96 -4.23
CA LEU A 439 -19.16 -22.35 -2.82
C LEU A 439 -20.59 -22.34 -2.25
N LEU A 440 -21.35 -21.27 -2.51
CA LEU A 440 -22.77 -21.21 -2.11
C LEU A 440 -23.60 -22.32 -2.76
N LYS A 441 -23.37 -22.63 -4.04
CA LYS A 441 -24.06 -23.74 -4.73
C LYS A 441 -23.69 -25.11 -4.16
N ALA A 442 -22.43 -25.30 -3.74
CA ALA A 442 -22.02 -26.52 -3.07
C ALA A 442 -22.72 -26.68 -1.70
N LEU A 443 -22.91 -25.57 -0.96
CA LEU A 443 -23.58 -25.56 0.34
C LEU A 443 -25.11 -25.56 0.26
N LYS A 444 -25.70 -25.02 -0.81
CA LYS A 444 -27.15 -24.89 -1.00
C LYS A 444 -27.51 -25.13 -2.47
N PRO A 445 -27.41 -26.37 -2.98
CA PRO A 445 -27.61 -26.66 -4.40
C PRO A 445 -28.99 -26.22 -4.93
N ASP A 446 -30.04 -26.42 -4.12
CA ASP A 446 -31.42 -26.06 -4.47
C ASP A 446 -31.82 -24.65 -4.00
N GLY A 447 -30.90 -23.93 -3.33
CA GLY A 447 -31.14 -22.60 -2.79
C GLY A 447 -32.07 -22.56 -1.57
N GLU A 448 -32.51 -23.70 -1.04
CA GLU A 448 -33.35 -23.73 0.16
C GLU A 448 -32.66 -23.04 1.34
N ASN A 449 -33.36 -22.15 2.02
CA ASN A 449 -32.88 -21.32 3.13
C ASN A 449 -31.67 -20.42 2.80
N LEU A 450 -31.38 -20.20 1.51
CA LEU A 450 -30.44 -19.19 1.05
C LEU A 450 -31.11 -17.83 0.97
N TRP A 451 -30.57 -16.84 1.67
CA TRP A 451 -31.06 -15.46 1.61
C TRP A 451 -29.91 -14.51 1.31
N VAL A 452 -30.04 -13.74 0.24
CA VAL A 452 -28.99 -12.83 -0.21
C VAL A 452 -29.53 -11.41 -0.36
N VAL A 453 -28.70 -10.42 -0.06
CA VAL A 453 -29.00 -9.01 -0.27
C VAL A 453 -27.91 -8.35 -1.12
N GLY A 454 -28.32 -7.54 -2.08
CA GLY A 454 -27.38 -6.83 -2.94
C GLY A 454 -28.02 -5.84 -3.90
N ASP A 455 -27.17 -5.05 -4.57
CA ASP A 455 -27.54 -4.07 -5.58
C ASP A 455 -26.54 -4.09 -6.73
N ALA A 456 -27.00 -4.49 -7.92
CA ALA A 456 -26.16 -4.60 -9.11
C ALA A 456 -25.48 -3.26 -9.48
N LYS A 457 -26.13 -2.13 -9.18
CA LYS A 457 -25.63 -0.78 -9.48
C LYS A 457 -24.49 -0.34 -8.56
N GLN A 458 -24.19 -1.12 -7.52
CA GLN A 458 -23.08 -0.87 -6.59
C GLN A 458 -21.90 -1.82 -6.79
N SER A 459 -21.88 -2.66 -7.84
CA SER A 459 -20.75 -3.56 -8.15
C SER A 459 -19.52 -2.77 -8.61
N ILE A 460 -18.56 -2.53 -7.72
CA ILE A 460 -17.34 -1.72 -8.00
C ILE A 460 -16.03 -2.42 -7.61
N TYR A 461 -16.06 -3.70 -7.22
CA TYR A 461 -14.87 -4.47 -6.86
C TYR A 461 -14.45 -5.43 -7.98
N ARG A 462 -14.56 -5.01 -9.25
CA ARG A 462 -14.30 -5.90 -10.39
C ARG A 462 -12.86 -6.41 -10.41
N PHE A 463 -11.91 -5.62 -9.94
CA PHE A 463 -10.51 -6.02 -9.79
C PHE A 463 -10.30 -7.18 -8.80
N ARG A 464 -11.32 -7.58 -8.03
CA ARG A 464 -11.39 -8.79 -7.17
C ARG A 464 -12.36 -9.84 -7.72
N GLY A 465 -12.68 -9.73 -9.01
CA GLY A 465 -13.56 -10.64 -9.72
C GLY A 465 -15.06 -10.52 -9.48
N ALA A 466 -15.51 -9.49 -8.74
CA ALA A 466 -16.92 -9.15 -8.61
C ALA A 466 -17.57 -8.86 -9.98
N SER A 467 -18.83 -9.24 -10.14
CA SER A 467 -19.59 -8.96 -11.36
C SER A 467 -21.06 -8.71 -11.08
N SER A 468 -21.60 -7.64 -11.63
CA SER A 468 -23.05 -7.36 -11.59
C SER A 468 -23.87 -8.43 -12.32
N PHE A 469 -23.24 -9.21 -13.20
CA PHE A 469 -23.82 -10.37 -13.87
C PHE A 469 -24.40 -11.39 -12.87
N ASN A 470 -23.79 -11.51 -11.69
CA ASN A 470 -24.20 -12.46 -10.65
C ASN A 470 -25.61 -12.18 -10.12
N ILE A 471 -26.01 -10.91 -10.01
CA ILE A 471 -27.36 -10.54 -9.58
C ILE A 471 -28.40 -10.86 -10.66
N SER A 472 -28.08 -10.65 -11.94
CA SER A 472 -29.00 -11.02 -13.03
C SER A 472 -29.14 -12.53 -13.17
N ARG A 473 -28.07 -13.29 -12.90
CA ARG A 473 -28.02 -14.74 -13.02
C ARG A 473 -28.72 -15.48 -11.88
N PHE A 474 -28.77 -14.87 -10.68
CA PHE A 474 -29.29 -15.48 -9.45
C PHE A 474 -30.62 -16.23 -9.66
N CYS A 475 -31.64 -15.55 -10.23
CA CYS A 475 -32.96 -16.13 -10.40
C CYS A 475 -33.14 -17.01 -11.65
N VAL A 476 -32.19 -16.96 -12.58
CA VAL A 476 -32.32 -17.60 -13.90
C VAL A 476 -31.55 -18.91 -13.93
N ASP A 477 -30.24 -18.86 -13.63
CA ASP A 477 -29.35 -20.01 -13.80
C ASP A 477 -28.80 -20.56 -12.48
N ASP A 478 -28.54 -19.69 -11.49
CA ASP A 478 -27.85 -20.14 -10.27
C ASP A 478 -28.81 -20.81 -9.28
N PHE A 479 -29.98 -20.20 -9.03
CA PHE A 479 -31.05 -20.73 -8.17
C PHE A 479 -32.44 -20.52 -8.83
N PRO A 480 -32.80 -21.39 -9.81
CA PRO A 480 -34.11 -21.36 -10.45
C PRO A 480 -35.24 -21.52 -9.43
N GLY A 481 -36.32 -20.75 -9.57
CA GLY A 481 -37.45 -20.76 -8.61
C GLY A 481 -37.26 -19.86 -7.39
N SER A 482 -36.18 -19.08 -7.34
CA SER A 482 -35.96 -18.07 -6.30
C SER A 482 -36.97 -16.91 -6.35
N VAL A 483 -37.16 -16.27 -5.20
CA VAL A 483 -38.02 -15.11 -5.02
C VAL A 483 -37.17 -13.85 -4.94
N ALA A 484 -37.49 -12.82 -5.73
CA ALA A 484 -36.79 -11.54 -5.71
C ALA A 484 -37.72 -10.40 -5.28
N GLN A 485 -37.27 -9.56 -4.35
CA GLN A 485 -38.02 -8.41 -3.86
C GLN A 485 -37.15 -7.14 -3.86
N SER A 486 -37.74 -5.96 -4.08
CA SER A 486 -37.01 -4.68 -4.13
C SER A 486 -37.47 -3.68 -3.06
N LEU A 487 -36.51 -3.05 -2.38
CA LEU A 487 -36.75 -1.93 -1.45
C LEU A 487 -36.68 -0.59 -2.19
N GLN A 488 -37.63 0.31 -1.91
CA GLN A 488 -37.82 1.56 -2.66
C GLN A 488 -37.67 2.83 -1.82
N ILE A 489 -37.70 2.74 -0.49
CA ILE A 489 -37.66 3.91 0.40
C ILE A 489 -36.21 4.15 0.82
N ASN A 490 -35.66 5.34 0.51
CA ASN A 490 -34.35 5.78 0.96
C ASN A 490 -34.48 6.60 2.26
N TYR A 491 -33.80 6.15 3.31
CA TYR A 491 -33.81 6.79 4.64
C TYR A 491 -32.59 7.70 4.89
N ARG A 492 -31.61 7.70 3.98
CA ARG A 492 -30.29 8.33 4.14
C ARG A 492 -30.26 9.78 3.65
N SER A 493 -30.67 9.99 2.40
CA SER A 493 -30.38 11.20 1.61
C SER A 493 -31.62 12.06 1.41
N THR A 494 -31.41 13.35 1.16
CA THR A 494 -32.47 14.31 0.79
C THR A 494 -33.03 14.02 -0.60
N SER A 495 -34.23 14.53 -0.90
CA SER A 495 -34.91 14.26 -2.18
C SER A 495 -34.11 14.69 -3.40
N GLU A 496 -33.39 15.82 -3.33
CA GLU A 496 -32.59 16.32 -4.45
C GLU A 496 -31.44 15.35 -4.82
N ILE A 497 -30.77 14.79 -3.82
CA ILE A 497 -29.69 13.81 -4.01
C ILE A 497 -30.26 12.47 -4.49
N VAL A 498 -31.36 12.00 -3.90
CA VAL A 498 -32.04 10.76 -4.33
C VAL A 498 -32.49 10.86 -5.78
N ASN A 499 -33.04 11.98 -6.18
CA ASN A 499 -33.42 12.24 -7.57
C ASN A 499 -32.18 12.19 -8.48
N ALA A 500 -31.08 12.84 -8.10
CA ALA A 500 -29.88 12.90 -8.94
C ALA A 500 -29.31 11.53 -9.29
N PHE A 501 -29.10 10.66 -8.29
CA PHE A 501 -28.59 9.31 -8.57
C PHE A 501 -29.66 8.39 -9.15
N SER A 502 -30.96 8.62 -8.89
CA SER A 502 -32.05 7.83 -9.48
C SER A 502 -32.23 8.14 -10.97
N CYS A 503 -32.10 9.40 -11.37
CA CYS A 503 -32.05 9.82 -12.78
C CYS A 503 -30.87 9.19 -13.50
N PHE A 504 -29.67 9.21 -12.87
CA PHE A 504 -28.52 8.54 -13.46
C PHE A 504 -28.75 7.03 -13.66
N ALA A 505 -29.38 6.41 -12.66
CA ALA A 505 -29.62 4.97 -12.61
C ALA A 505 -30.65 4.44 -13.61
N SER A 506 -31.54 5.28 -14.17
CA SER A 506 -32.54 4.83 -15.16
C SER A 506 -31.90 4.37 -16.47
N ASP A 507 -30.76 4.98 -16.80
CA ASP A 507 -30.07 4.79 -18.08
C ASP A 507 -28.78 3.96 -17.93
N MET A 508 -28.49 3.47 -16.73
CA MET A 508 -27.36 2.56 -16.50
C MET A 508 -27.57 1.24 -17.25
N LYS A 509 -26.48 0.72 -17.83
CA LYS A 509 -26.50 -0.62 -18.46
C LYS A 509 -26.76 -1.71 -17.42
N THR A 510 -26.28 -1.51 -16.20
CA THR A 510 -26.36 -2.47 -15.10
C THR A 510 -27.64 -2.31 -14.25
N GLY A 511 -28.27 -3.44 -13.89
CA GLY A 511 -29.28 -3.50 -12.83
C GLY A 511 -30.71 -3.12 -13.21
N GLY A 512 -31.04 -3.01 -14.51
CA GLY A 512 -32.40 -2.79 -15.03
C GLY A 512 -32.94 -1.35 -14.87
N ARG A 513 -33.92 -0.99 -15.70
CA ARG A 513 -34.46 0.38 -15.87
C ARG A 513 -35.40 0.87 -14.75
N ASN A 514 -36.06 -0.04 -14.03
CA ASN A 514 -37.03 0.30 -12.98
C ASN A 514 -36.38 0.25 -11.59
N SER A 515 -35.82 1.38 -11.13
CA SER A 515 -35.14 1.46 -9.81
C SER A 515 -35.31 2.81 -9.13
N ALA A 516 -36.42 3.51 -9.37
CA ALA A 516 -36.70 4.77 -8.70
C ALA A 516 -36.79 4.56 -7.17
N LEU A 517 -35.97 5.31 -6.42
CA LEU A 517 -36.04 5.38 -4.97
C LEU A 517 -36.80 6.65 -4.56
N THR A 518 -37.55 6.56 -3.47
CA THR A 518 -38.26 7.69 -2.87
C THR A 518 -37.58 8.08 -1.57
N ALA A 519 -37.24 9.36 -1.41
CA ALA A 519 -36.65 9.86 -0.18
C ALA A 519 -37.69 9.91 0.96
N ASN A 520 -37.30 9.42 2.14
CA ASN A 520 -38.06 9.58 3.39
C ASN A 520 -37.68 10.86 4.14
N ARG A 521 -36.56 11.51 3.75
CA ARG A 521 -36.14 12.80 4.33
C ARG A 521 -36.85 13.95 3.62
N PRO A 522 -37.11 15.06 4.32
CA PRO A 522 -37.65 16.26 3.68
C PRO A 522 -36.68 16.82 2.64
N ALA A 523 -37.23 17.59 1.70
CA ALA A 523 -36.45 18.33 0.72
C ALA A 523 -35.51 19.32 1.40
N SER A 524 -34.28 19.39 0.92
CA SER A 524 -33.27 20.32 1.46
C SER A 524 -33.36 21.70 0.83
N GLY A 525 -33.94 21.81 -0.37
CA GLY A 525 -33.94 23.03 -1.18
C GLY A 525 -32.62 23.30 -1.91
N TYR A 526 -31.61 22.44 -1.77
CA TYR A 526 -30.30 22.60 -2.40
C TYR A 526 -30.07 21.51 -3.46
N LEU A 527 -29.97 21.93 -4.72
CA LEU A 527 -29.58 21.04 -5.82
C LEU A 527 -28.10 20.64 -5.71
N PRO A 528 -27.69 19.49 -6.27
CA PRO A 528 -26.28 19.19 -6.48
C PRO A 528 -25.59 20.31 -7.28
N GLU A 529 -24.36 20.66 -6.89
CA GLU A 529 -23.65 21.82 -7.41
C GLU A 529 -22.39 21.42 -8.19
N ILE A 530 -22.23 21.95 -9.40
CA ILE A 530 -21.04 21.80 -10.23
C ILE A 530 -20.20 23.08 -10.11
N GLN A 531 -19.01 22.95 -9.52
CA GLN A 531 -18.03 24.02 -9.39
C GLN A 531 -16.91 23.85 -10.42
N THR A 532 -16.71 24.87 -11.26
CA THR A 532 -15.68 24.85 -12.31
C THR A 532 -14.57 25.85 -12.03
N ALA A 533 -13.33 25.37 -11.99
CA ALA A 533 -12.13 26.21 -11.93
C ALA A 533 -11.58 26.48 -13.35
N GLU A 534 -10.78 27.55 -13.51
CA GLU A 534 -10.14 27.86 -14.80
C GLU A 534 -9.17 26.76 -15.23
N SER A 535 -8.33 26.30 -14.31
CA SER A 535 -7.26 25.33 -14.54
C SER A 535 -7.20 24.27 -13.42
N GLY A 536 -6.52 23.15 -13.71
CA GLY A 536 -6.49 22.00 -12.81
C GLY A 536 -5.75 22.22 -11.48
N ASP A 537 -4.76 23.10 -11.47
CA ASP A 537 -3.99 23.54 -10.30
C ASP A 537 -4.80 24.42 -9.33
N MET A 538 -5.89 25.04 -9.81
CA MET A 538 -6.80 25.82 -8.96
C MET A 538 -7.83 24.97 -8.21
N ILE A 539 -7.99 23.69 -8.55
CA ILE A 539 -9.02 22.82 -7.96
C ILE A 539 -8.83 22.71 -6.44
N SER A 540 -7.60 22.56 -5.95
CA SER A 540 -7.32 22.41 -4.52
C SER A 540 -7.75 23.66 -3.74
N CYS A 541 -7.50 24.86 -4.27
CA CYS A 541 -7.96 26.11 -3.67
C CYS A 541 -9.49 26.23 -3.68
N THR A 542 -10.14 25.92 -4.81
CA THR A 542 -11.62 25.93 -4.92
C THR A 542 -12.27 24.96 -3.93
N LEU A 543 -11.70 23.77 -3.77
CA LEU A 543 -12.17 22.77 -2.83
C LEU A 543 -12.01 23.25 -1.37
N ALA A 544 -10.86 23.83 -1.02
CA ALA A 544 -10.60 24.37 0.32
C ALA A 544 -11.59 25.48 0.71
N GLU A 545 -11.94 26.37 -0.23
CA GLU A 545 -12.93 27.42 0.00
C GLU A 545 -14.34 26.86 0.22
N SER A 546 -14.73 25.85 -0.57
CA SER A 546 -16.02 25.19 -0.40
C SER A 546 -16.11 24.47 0.95
N ILE A 547 -15.04 23.80 1.37
CA ILE A 547 -14.95 23.14 2.68
C ILE A 547 -15.08 24.18 3.81
N LYS A 548 -14.36 25.31 3.72
CA LYS A 548 -14.46 26.41 4.69
C LYS A 548 -15.87 27.00 4.72
N LYS A 549 -16.49 27.22 3.58
CA LYS A 549 -17.88 27.70 3.47
C LYS A 549 -18.86 26.75 4.18
N MET A 550 -18.71 25.43 4.00
CA MET A 550 -19.56 24.45 4.69
C MET A 550 -19.31 24.44 6.20
N ARG A 551 -18.06 24.67 6.62
CA ARG A 551 -17.72 24.86 8.04
C ARG A 551 -18.39 26.10 8.63
N ASP A 552 -18.37 27.22 7.91
CA ASP A 552 -18.99 28.48 8.33
C ASP A 552 -20.52 28.35 8.43
N LEU A 553 -21.13 27.41 7.69
CA LEU A 553 -22.54 27.04 7.78
C LEU A 553 -22.85 26.07 8.95
N GLY A 554 -21.85 25.70 9.75
CA GLY A 554 -22.01 24.90 10.98
C GLY A 554 -21.69 23.41 10.85
N PHE A 555 -21.26 22.93 9.69
CA PHE A 555 -20.81 21.53 9.53
C PHE A 555 -19.38 21.37 10.05
N LYS A 556 -19.08 20.30 10.78
CA LYS A 556 -17.72 20.03 11.23
C LYS A 556 -16.85 19.54 10.06
N TYR A 557 -15.53 19.57 10.20
CA TYR A 557 -14.66 19.02 9.14
C TYR A 557 -14.88 17.52 8.96
N ARG A 558 -15.09 16.77 10.06
CA ARG A 558 -15.40 15.33 10.03
C ARG A 558 -16.73 14.96 9.36
N ASP A 559 -17.62 15.93 9.14
CA ASP A 559 -18.90 15.76 8.45
C ASP A 559 -18.75 15.87 6.93
N GLN A 560 -17.54 16.20 6.44
CA GLN A 560 -17.23 16.43 5.04
C GLN A 560 -16.26 15.37 4.52
N ALA A 561 -16.51 14.87 3.31
CA ALA A 561 -15.62 13.92 2.64
C ALA A 561 -15.29 14.37 1.22
N VAL A 562 -14.03 14.15 0.82
CA VAL A 562 -13.52 14.41 -0.54
C VAL A 562 -13.26 13.08 -1.21
N LEU A 563 -13.95 12.85 -2.32
CA LEU A 563 -13.89 11.62 -3.10
C LEU A 563 -13.17 11.85 -4.42
N CYS A 564 -12.26 10.94 -4.75
CA CYS A 564 -11.54 10.90 -6.03
C CYS A 564 -11.45 9.48 -6.58
N ARG A 565 -11.08 9.33 -7.86
CA ARG A 565 -10.91 8.00 -8.47
C ARG A 565 -9.67 7.26 -7.99
N GLY A 566 -8.53 7.95 -7.86
CA GLY A 566 -7.22 7.33 -7.66
C GLY A 566 -6.43 7.91 -6.49
N ASN A 567 -5.61 7.07 -5.86
CA ASN A 567 -4.79 7.41 -4.69
C ASN A 567 -3.79 8.53 -4.99
N ASP A 568 -3.11 8.50 -6.15
CA ASP A 568 -2.12 9.51 -6.53
C ASP A 568 -2.72 10.94 -6.46
N LYS A 569 -3.96 11.10 -6.95
CA LYS A 569 -4.65 12.41 -6.89
C LYS A 569 -5.13 12.77 -5.48
N LEU A 570 -5.46 11.79 -4.64
CA LEU A 570 -5.78 12.03 -3.23
C LEU A 570 -4.56 12.49 -2.44
N SER A 571 -3.38 11.91 -2.70
CA SER A 571 -2.13 12.36 -2.09
C SER A 571 -1.80 13.81 -2.42
N GLU A 572 -1.93 14.19 -3.70
CA GLU A 572 -1.74 15.57 -4.14
C GLU A 572 -2.75 16.52 -3.46
N LEU A 573 -4.04 16.18 -3.49
CA LEU A 573 -5.09 17.00 -2.86
C LEU A 573 -4.92 17.10 -1.34
N GLY A 574 -4.52 16.02 -0.67
CA GLY A 574 -4.27 16.01 0.77
C GLY A 574 -3.19 16.99 1.16
N GLN A 575 -2.03 16.91 0.49
CA GLN A 575 -0.91 17.83 0.73
C GLN A 575 -1.27 19.29 0.41
N ASP A 576 -2.02 19.53 -0.67
CA ASP A 576 -2.48 20.89 -1.00
C ASP A 576 -3.44 21.45 0.05
N LEU A 577 -4.40 20.62 0.50
CA LEU A 577 -5.39 21.03 1.49
C LEU A 577 -4.76 21.32 2.85
N GLU A 578 -3.79 20.50 3.29
CA GLU A 578 -3.01 20.76 4.51
C GLU A 578 -2.27 22.10 4.40
N ARG A 579 -1.60 22.36 3.27
CA ARG A 579 -0.94 23.65 3.01
C ARG A 579 -1.92 24.82 3.01
N LEU A 580 -3.17 24.61 2.59
CA LEU A 580 -4.24 25.61 2.62
C LEU A 580 -4.93 25.77 4.00
N GLY A 581 -4.43 25.05 5.02
CA GLY A 581 -4.92 25.09 6.40
C GLY A 581 -6.22 24.29 6.61
N ILE A 582 -6.51 23.33 5.75
CA ILE A 582 -7.63 22.40 5.94
C ILE A 582 -7.11 21.14 6.66
N PRO A 583 -7.68 20.78 7.82
CA PRO A 583 -7.33 19.52 8.46
C PRO A 583 -7.87 18.36 7.62
N VAL A 584 -6.99 17.47 7.18
CA VAL A 584 -7.36 16.27 6.41
C VAL A 584 -7.03 15.01 7.18
N LEU A 585 -7.84 13.98 6.96
CA LEU A 585 -7.60 12.64 7.48
C LEU A 585 -7.33 11.69 6.31
N PHE A 586 -6.05 11.60 5.94
CA PHE A 586 -5.55 10.73 4.88
C PHE A 586 -4.05 10.52 5.04
N LEU A 587 -3.62 9.25 5.11
CA LEU A 587 -2.20 8.92 5.25
C LEU A 587 -1.46 8.93 3.92
N GLY A 588 -2.12 8.55 2.82
CA GLY A 588 -1.44 8.31 1.54
C GLY A 588 -0.46 7.14 1.62
N SER A 589 0.52 7.11 0.72
CA SER A 589 1.61 6.12 0.81
C SER A 589 2.39 6.34 2.11
N LEU A 590 2.31 5.37 3.02
CA LEU A 590 2.89 5.48 4.36
C LEU A 590 4.39 5.80 4.28
N PHE A 591 5.11 5.11 3.40
CA PHE A 591 6.57 5.24 3.26
C PHE A 591 7.02 6.50 2.52
N GLU A 592 6.10 7.20 1.84
CA GLU A 592 6.40 8.46 1.19
C GLU A 592 6.24 9.67 2.11
N ARG A 593 5.55 9.50 3.24
CA ARG A 593 5.32 10.57 4.23
C ARG A 593 6.63 11.09 4.83
N PRO A 594 6.75 12.42 5.06
CA PRO A 594 7.98 13.01 5.57
C PRO A 594 8.47 12.39 6.89
N GLU A 595 7.59 12.24 7.87
CA GLU A 595 7.91 11.68 9.18
C GLU A 595 8.39 10.22 9.11
N ILE A 596 7.89 9.43 8.17
CA ILE A 596 8.31 8.04 7.99
C ILE A 596 9.66 7.97 7.29
N LYS A 597 9.89 8.82 6.28
CA LYS A 597 11.21 8.96 5.66
C LYS A 597 12.26 9.46 6.66
N ASP A 598 11.89 10.27 7.65
CA ASP A 598 12.81 10.69 8.72
C ASP A 598 13.24 9.47 9.54
N LEU A 599 12.31 8.61 9.95
CA LEU A 599 12.63 7.37 10.67
C LEU A 599 13.46 6.39 9.83
N ILE A 600 13.13 6.23 8.55
CA ILE A 600 13.88 5.38 7.62
C ILE A 600 15.30 5.95 7.41
N ALA A 601 15.44 7.26 7.25
CA ALA A 601 16.73 7.92 7.12
C ALA A 601 17.58 7.79 8.38
N LEU A 602 16.95 7.70 9.57
CA LEU A 602 17.66 7.52 10.83
C LEU A 602 18.26 6.12 10.93
N VAL A 603 17.46 5.09 10.67
CA VAL A 603 17.95 3.70 10.72
C VAL A 603 18.88 3.38 9.56
N SER A 604 18.75 4.06 8.42
CA SER A 604 19.65 3.85 7.28
C SER A 604 21.09 4.22 7.62
N LEU A 605 21.33 5.17 8.54
CA LEU A 605 22.68 5.52 9.04
C LEU A 605 23.42 4.34 9.69
N LEU A 606 22.71 3.31 10.15
CA LEU A 606 23.32 2.07 10.69
C LEU A 606 23.81 1.12 9.59
N THR A 607 23.44 1.37 8.33
CA THR A 607 23.70 0.47 7.19
C THR A 607 24.43 1.17 6.04
N ASP A 608 24.22 2.47 5.87
CA ASP A 608 24.76 3.27 4.77
C ASP A 608 26.06 3.95 5.19
N LYS A 609 27.18 3.46 4.65
CA LYS A 609 28.51 4.05 4.86
C LYS A 609 28.61 5.50 4.36
N ARG A 610 27.82 5.89 3.36
CA ARG A 610 27.81 7.27 2.83
C ARG A 610 26.96 8.21 3.67
N ALA A 611 26.32 7.70 4.72
CA ALA A 611 25.46 8.44 5.63
C ALA A 611 24.46 9.36 4.89
N SER A 612 23.90 8.89 3.78
CA SER A 612 23.02 9.70 2.92
C SER A 612 21.76 10.16 3.66
N GLY A 613 21.31 9.39 4.65
CA GLY A 613 20.24 9.76 5.59
C GLY A 613 20.52 11.01 6.40
N LEU A 614 21.78 11.39 6.64
CA LEU A 614 22.16 12.53 7.48
C LEU A 614 21.59 13.85 6.95
N ILE A 615 21.52 14.02 5.63
CA ILE A 615 20.98 15.23 5.01
C ILE A 615 19.52 15.46 5.43
N ARG A 616 18.76 14.36 5.47
CA ARG A 616 17.37 14.42 5.91
C ARG A 616 17.28 14.60 7.43
N ILE A 617 18.04 13.85 8.20
CA ILE A 617 18.03 13.92 9.68
C ILE A 617 18.44 15.30 10.20
N ALA A 618 19.37 15.97 9.53
CA ALA A 618 19.79 17.33 9.84
C ALA A 618 18.69 18.39 9.66
N CYS A 619 17.56 18.05 9.02
CA CYS A 619 16.38 18.91 8.93
C CYS A 619 15.45 18.80 10.16
N SER A 620 15.58 17.71 10.93
CA SER A 620 14.71 17.45 12.07
C SER A 620 15.02 18.40 13.24
N PRO A 621 14.01 18.83 14.03
CA PRO A 621 14.25 19.70 15.18
C PRO A 621 15.26 19.13 16.19
N GLU A 622 15.22 17.81 16.43
CA GLU A 622 16.07 17.11 17.40
C GLU A 622 17.56 17.10 16.99
N PHE A 623 17.83 16.95 15.68
CA PHE A 623 19.17 16.77 15.13
C PHE A 623 19.55 17.87 14.15
N LYS A 624 18.98 19.07 14.31
CA LYS A 624 19.15 20.18 13.37
C LYS A 624 20.64 20.50 13.18
N MET A 625 21.08 20.57 11.92
CA MET A 625 22.44 20.99 11.55
C MET A 625 22.39 21.93 10.35
N PRO A 626 23.25 22.96 10.28
CA PRO A 626 23.44 23.74 9.07
C PRO A 626 23.99 22.90 7.92
N MET A 627 23.66 23.28 6.69
CA MET A 627 24.11 22.60 5.46
C MET A 627 25.63 22.47 5.37
N GLU A 628 26.36 23.51 5.78
CA GLU A 628 27.83 23.56 5.76
C GLU A 628 28.47 22.48 6.64
N ASP A 629 27.88 22.23 7.80
CA ASP A 629 28.39 21.24 8.76
C ASP A 629 28.10 19.82 8.28
N VAL A 630 26.92 19.58 7.72
CA VAL A 630 26.55 18.30 7.11
C VAL A 630 27.52 17.95 5.97
N ILE A 631 27.84 18.91 5.10
CA ILE A 631 28.80 18.69 4.01
C ILE A 631 30.18 18.30 4.56
N LYS A 632 30.71 19.01 5.56
CA LYS A 632 32.02 18.68 6.17
C LYS A 632 32.05 17.26 6.73
N ILE A 633 30.96 16.83 7.38
CA ILE A 633 30.84 15.46 7.91
C ILE A 633 30.83 14.45 6.77
N LEU A 634 30.01 14.67 5.73
CA LEU A 634 29.91 13.76 4.58
C LEU A 634 31.23 13.65 3.82
N GLU A 635 31.93 14.77 3.61
CA GLU A 635 33.26 14.80 2.98
C GLU A 635 34.27 14.01 3.82
N HIS A 636 34.28 14.20 5.15
CA HIS A 636 35.16 13.46 6.05
C HIS A 636 34.91 11.96 6.02
N LEU A 637 33.65 11.52 6.05
CA LEU A 637 33.29 10.10 5.96
C LEU A 637 33.72 9.51 4.61
N HIS A 638 33.56 10.27 3.53
CA HIS A 638 33.94 9.84 2.20
C HIS A 638 35.46 9.72 2.03
N THR A 639 36.24 10.71 2.48
CA THR A 639 37.69 10.72 2.35
C THR A 639 38.35 9.61 3.17
N ASN A 640 37.79 9.26 4.34
CA ASN A 640 38.35 8.26 5.24
C ASN A 640 37.71 6.86 5.11
N ASP A 641 36.82 6.65 4.14
CA ASP A 641 36.01 5.41 3.97
C ASP A 641 35.44 4.89 5.31
N SER A 642 34.93 5.80 6.13
CA SER A 642 34.53 5.55 7.51
C SER A 642 33.01 5.52 7.67
N GLU A 643 32.54 4.77 8.67
CA GLU A 643 31.13 4.81 9.08
C GLU A 643 30.86 6.03 9.96
N ILE A 644 29.63 6.55 9.91
CA ILE A 644 29.22 7.67 10.77
C ILE A 644 29.33 7.35 12.27
N ARG A 645 29.15 6.07 12.63
CA ARG A 645 29.18 5.61 14.02
C ARG A 645 30.60 5.66 14.57
N GLY A 646 30.77 6.32 15.71
CA GLY A 646 32.07 6.41 16.37
C GLY A 646 33.13 7.20 15.58
N CYS A 647 32.72 7.92 14.53
CA CYS A 647 33.60 8.80 13.78
C CYS A 647 34.07 9.96 14.68
N ASP A 648 35.38 10.15 14.79
CA ASP A 648 35.95 11.29 15.51
C ASP A 648 35.90 12.55 14.64
N ILE A 649 34.90 13.37 14.91
CA ILE A 649 34.71 14.66 14.22
C ILE A 649 35.41 15.82 14.94
N SER A 650 36.21 15.57 15.99
CA SER A 650 36.84 16.63 16.81
C SER A 650 37.76 17.55 16.00
N LEU A 651 38.30 17.05 14.89
CA LEU A 651 39.15 17.81 13.96
C LEU A 651 38.35 18.62 12.93
N LEU A 652 37.04 18.40 12.82
CA LEU A 652 36.19 19.17 11.91
C LEU A 652 35.77 20.49 12.57
N ALA A 653 36.00 21.60 11.87
CA ALA A 653 35.55 22.93 12.29
C ALA A 653 34.03 23.09 12.09
N LEU A 654 33.23 22.36 12.87
CA LEU A 654 31.77 22.46 12.86
C LEU A 654 31.28 23.64 13.72
N SER A 655 30.07 24.12 13.45
CA SER A 655 29.40 25.04 14.37
C SER A 655 29.07 24.37 15.71
N ARG A 656 28.78 25.17 16.75
CA ARG A 656 28.35 24.64 18.06
C ARG A 656 27.06 23.82 17.95
N GLU A 657 26.13 24.26 17.11
CA GLU A 657 24.86 23.55 16.84
C GLU A 657 25.15 22.21 16.14
N GLY A 658 25.95 22.21 15.08
CA GLY A 658 26.34 21.00 14.35
C GLY A 658 27.04 19.96 15.23
N LEU A 659 28.04 20.37 16.03
CA LEU A 659 28.76 19.49 16.94
C LEU A 659 27.83 18.90 18.02
N SER A 660 26.98 19.72 18.62
CA SER A 660 25.99 19.28 19.62
C SER A 660 25.02 18.27 19.03
N SER A 661 24.43 18.57 17.88
CA SER A 661 23.46 17.70 17.20
C SER A 661 24.11 16.38 16.74
N PHE A 662 25.35 16.41 16.28
CA PHE A 662 26.06 15.18 15.86
C PHE A 662 26.36 14.28 17.06
N ASN A 663 26.83 14.85 18.16
CA ASN A 663 27.08 14.08 19.38
C ASN A 663 25.78 13.46 19.93
N LYS A 664 24.67 14.20 19.90
CA LYS A 664 23.34 13.65 20.22
C LYS A 664 22.99 12.48 19.31
N LEU A 665 23.14 12.64 17.99
CA LEU A 665 22.85 11.57 17.02
C LEU A 665 23.69 10.31 17.28
N ASN A 666 24.99 10.46 17.52
CA ASN A 666 25.89 9.33 17.82
C ASN A 666 25.50 8.63 19.13
N ASN A 667 25.14 9.39 20.17
CA ASN A 667 24.63 8.83 21.43
C ASN A 667 23.31 8.08 21.23
N VAL A 668 22.39 8.62 20.44
CA VAL A 668 21.09 8.00 20.16
C VAL A 668 21.24 6.69 19.39
N LEU A 669 22.25 6.55 18.52
CA LEU A 669 22.52 5.33 17.76
C LEU A 669 23.47 4.35 18.46
N GLN A 670 24.04 4.71 19.61
CA GLN A 670 25.04 3.92 20.31
C GLN A 670 24.52 2.52 20.68
N GLY A 671 25.33 1.48 20.41
CA GLY A 671 24.99 0.08 20.73
C GLY A 671 24.13 -0.64 19.69
N PHE A 672 23.67 0.04 18.64
CA PHE A 672 22.96 -0.60 17.51
C PHE A 672 23.90 -0.90 16.34
N SER A 673 23.52 -1.92 15.55
CA SER A 673 24.25 -2.36 14.36
C SER A 673 23.31 -2.62 13.18
N ASN A 674 23.88 -2.92 12.01
CA ASN A 674 23.12 -3.35 10.83
C ASN A 674 22.34 -4.67 11.03
N HIS A 675 22.70 -5.48 12.03
CA HIS A 675 21.99 -6.70 12.40
C HIS A 675 20.87 -6.47 13.43
N SER A 676 20.78 -5.27 14.01
CA SER A 676 19.72 -4.94 14.97
C SER A 676 18.36 -4.97 14.29
N HIS A 677 17.34 -5.42 15.04
CA HIS A 677 15.97 -5.40 14.55
C HIS A 677 15.48 -3.95 14.43
N PRO A 678 14.86 -3.54 13.32
CA PRO A 678 14.49 -2.14 13.09
C PRO A 678 13.51 -1.61 14.13
N TRP A 679 12.59 -2.45 14.62
CA TRP A 679 11.65 -2.06 15.66
C TRP A 679 12.34 -1.72 16.99
N ASP A 680 13.33 -2.53 17.41
CA ASP A 680 14.05 -2.32 18.68
C ASP A 680 14.81 -0.99 18.65
N VAL A 681 15.46 -0.71 17.51
CA VAL A 681 16.18 0.55 17.29
C VAL A 681 15.21 1.72 17.40
N LEU A 682 14.12 1.68 16.63
CA LEU A 682 13.15 2.79 16.59
C LEU A 682 12.45 2.97 17.94
N ALA A 683 12.03 1.90 18.61
CA ALA A 683 11.36 1.97 19.90
C ALA A 683 12.26 2.60 20.97
N ALA A 684 13.51 2.15 21.08
CA ALA A 684 14.46 2.73 22.03
C ALA A 684 14.78 4.20 21.70
N VAL A 685 14.98 4.51 20.41
CA VAL A 685 15.27 5.89 20.00
C VAL A 685 14.09 6.82 20.32
N LEU A 686 12.88 6.40 19.99
CA LEU A 686 11.69 7.23 20.09
C LEU A 686 11.14 7.36 21.52
N LEU A 687 11.33 6.35 22.37
CA LEU A 687 10.75 6.31 23.73
C LEU A 687 11.76 6.53 24.86
N ASP A 688 13.05 6.19 24.64
CA ASP A 688 14.07 6.28 25.70
C ASP A 688 15.11 7.37 25.42
N ARG A 689 15.56 7.50 24.17
CA ARG A 689 16.73 8.31 23.82
C ARG A 689 16.39 9.70 23.27
N THR A 690 15.14 9.94 22.90
CA THR A 690 14.64 11.22 22.39
C THR A 690 13.27 11.57 23.00
N ARG A 691 12.80 12.80 22.76
CA ARG A 691 11.45 13.26 23.14
C ARG A 691 10.50 13.43 21.95
N ILE A 692 10.85 12.87 20.78
CA ILE A 692 10.09 13.01 19.54
C ILE A 692 8.63 12.59 19.73
N ILE A 693 8.39 11.40 20.30
CA ILE A 693 7.02 10.92 20.52
C ILE A 693 6.28 11.79 21.55
N ALA A 694 6.96 12.26 22.60
CA ALA A 694 6.36 13.12 23.60
C ALA A 694 5.89 14.45 22.99
N GLU A 695 6.69 15.05 22.11
CA GLU A 695 6.33 16.28 21.39
C GLU A 695 5.11 16.05 20.48
N ILE A 696 5.10 14.98 19.70
CA ILE A 696 3.97 14.61 18.84
C ILE A 696 2.70 14.39 19.68
N ALA A 697 2.82 13.69 20.81
CA ALA A 697 1.70 13.40 21.70
C ALA A 697 1.07 14.66 22.30
N THR A 698 1.85 15.73 22.48
CA THR A 698 1.36 17.03 22.99
C THR A 698 0.77 17.94 21.92
N SER A 699 0.88 17.59 20.63
CA SER A 699 0.29 18.39 19.55
C SER A 699 -1.25 18.31 19.54
N GLU A 700 -1.89 19.47 19.62
CA GLU A 700 -3.35 19.59 19.44
C GLU A 700 -3.75 19.62 17.96
N SER A 701 -2.81 19.89 17.05
CA SER A 701 -3.07 20.00 15.62
C SER A 701 -3.46 18.65 15.00
N VAL A 702 -4.34 18.69 14.00
CA VAL A 702 -4.70 17.48 13.22
C VAL A 702 -3.48 16.91 12.49
N GLY A 703 -2.60 17.77 11.98
CA GLY A 703 -1.35 17.35 11.33
C GLY A 703 -0.46 16.52 12.28
N GLY A 704 -0.26 16.98 13.52
CA GLY A 704 0.51 16.23 14.51
C GLY A 704 -0.16 14.91 14.93
N LYS A 705 -1.50 14.87 15.01
CA LYS A 705 -2.23 13.60 15.25
C LYS A 705 -2.07 12.62 14.07
N ALA A 706 -2.13 13.12 12.84
CA ALA A 706 -1.91 12.31 11.64
C ALA A 706 -0.47 11.77 11.57
N GLN A 707 0.52 12.59 11.95
CA GLN A 707 1.91 12.18 12.11
C GLN A 707 2.05 11.05 13.15
N GLY A 708 1.39 11.19 14.30
CA GLY A 708 1.34 10.15 15.34
C GLY A 708 0.82 8.83 14.78
N ILE A 709 -0.35 8.87 14.13
CA ILE A 709 -0.96 7.68 13.50
C ILE A 709 -0.03 7.04 12.47
N ALA A 710 0.62 7.83 11.62
CA ALA A 710 1.55 7.32 10.62
C ALA A 710 2.73 6.57 11.28
N ILE A 711 3.36 7.19 12.29
CA ILE A 711 4.47 6.57 13.01
C ILE A 711 4.01 5.30 13.72
N TRP A 712 2.83 5.31 14.34
CA TRP A 712 2.26 4.12 14.98
C TRP A 712 2.09 2.97 13.98
N GLN A 713 1.57 3.25 12.78
CA GLN A 713 1.40 2.25 11.73
C GLN A 713 2.74 1.74 11.18
N PHE A 714 3.73 2.62 11.05
CA PHE A 714 5.09 2.25 10.65
C PHE A 714 5.79 1.39 11.71
N MET A 715 5.59 1.68 13.00
CA MET A 715 6.11 0.85 14.09
C MET A 715 5.50 -0.55 14.06
N ASN A 716 4.19 -0.67 13.79
CA ASN A 716 3.57 -1.99 13.61
C ASN A 716 4.14 -2.74 12.39
N PHE A 717 4.47 -2.02 11.31
CA PHE A 717 5.13 -2.60 10.14
C PHE A 717 6.54 -3.09 10.47
N ALA A 718 7.34 -2.27 11.15
CA ALA A 718 8.70 -2.60 11.54
C ALA A 718 8.79 -3.78 12.52
N ARG A 719 7.70 -4.10 13.22
CA ARG A 719 7.63 -5.17 14.22
C ARG A 719 7.47 -6.58 13.63
N GLN A 720 7.07 -6.70 12.36
CA GLN A 720 6.76 -7.99 11.75
C GLN A 720 7.93 -8.97 11.82
N LYS A 721 7.69 -10.17 12.37
CA LYS A 721 8.67 -11.25 12.44
C LYS A 721 8.56 -12.14 11.20
N PHE A 722 9.63 -12.21 10.40
CA PHE A 722 9.69 -13.10 9.23
C PHE A 722 10.40 -14.41 9.61
N LYS A 723 9.81 -15.57 9.29
CA LYS A 723 10.48 -16.87 9.51
C LYS A 723 11.61 -17.07 8.49
N GLY A 724 12.77 -17.54 8.96
CA GLY A 724 13.89 -18.03 8.12
C GLY A 724 15.21 -17.26 8.24
N ASN A 725 15.21 -16.02 8.74
CA ASN A 725 16.41 -15.22 9.04
C ASN A 725 16.03 -13.99 9.87
N ALA A 726 16.94 -13.43 10.69
CA ALA A 726 16.70 -12.19 11.43
C ALA A 726 16.23 -11.05 10.51
N PHE A 727 15.11 -10.40 10.85
CA PHE A 727 14.59 -9.23 10.13
C PHE A 727 15.48 -8.02 10.41
N SER A 728 16.45 -7.79 9.52
CA SER A 728 17.40 -6.67 9.61
C SER A 728 16.85 -5.40 8.96
N ILE A 729 17.47 -4.25 9.28
CA ILE A 729 17.19 -2.95 8.66
C ILE A 729 17.29 -3.02 7.12
N VAL A 730 18.28 -3.73 6.57
CA VAL A 730 18.48 -3.86 5.11
C VAL A 730 17.27 -4.54 4.46
N LYS A 731 16.81 -5.66 5.02
CA LYS A 731 15.63 -6.38 4.52
C LYS A 731 14.37 -5.53 4.57
N MET A 732 14.17 -4.77 5.66
CA MET A 732 13.06 -3.83 5.77
C MET A 732 13.10 -2.80 4.64
N MET A 733 14.25 -2.17 4.39
CA MET A 733 14.38 -1.18 3.31
C MET A 733 14.15 -1.76 1.92
N THR A 734 14.67 -2.97 1.65
CA THR A 734 14.44 -3.68 0.37
C THR A 734 12.95 -4.00 0.18
N ARG A 735 12.28 -4.48 1.24
CA ARG A 735 10.84 -4.72 1.23
C ARG A 735 10.03 -3.45 1.01
N ILE A 736 10.37 -2.34 1.68
CA ILE A 736 9.72 -1.03 1.47
C ILE A 736 9.85 -0.60 0.00
N ARG A 737 11.05 -0.69 -0.59
CA ARG A 737 11.26 -0.36 -2.01
C ARG A 737 10.41 -1.22 -2.94
N ARG A 738 10.31 -2.54 -2.67
CA ARG A 738 9.44 -3.46 -3.42
C ARG A 738 7.97 -3.05 -3.29
N LEU A 739 7.46 -2.82 -2.08
CA LEU A 739 6.07 -2.39 -1.85
C LEU A 739 5.72 -1.11 -2.62
N ILE A 740 6.59 -0.10 -2.59
CA ILE A 740 6.41 1.15 -3.35
C ILE A 740 6.43 0.89 -4.86
N LYS A 741 7.39 0.09 -5.35
CA LYS A 741 7.53 -0.27 -6.77
C LYS A 741 6.31 -1.02 -7.30
N LEU A 742 5.75 -1.92 -6.51
CA LEU A 742 4.59 -2.74 -6.86
C LEU A 742 3.24 -2.03 -6.57
N LYS A 743 3.27 -0.85 -5.93
CA LYS A 743 2.09 -0.09 -5.47
C LYS A 743 1.17 -0.89 -4.54
N ASP A 744 1.78 -1.70 -3.68
CA ASP A 744 1.14 -2.68 -2.78
C ASP A 744 1.17 -2.23 -1.30
N ASP A 745 1.52 -0.98 -1.03
CA ASP A 745 1.54 -0.37 0.32
C ASP A 745 0.17 0.18 0.76
N ARG A 746 -0.89 -0.06 0.00
CA ARG A 746 -2.22 0.57 0.20
C ARG A 746 -2.91 0.15 1.48
N ASP A 747 -2.72 -1.10 1.91
CA ASP A 747 -3.31 -1.59 3.16
C ASP A 747 -2.67 -0.93 4.39
N LEU A 748 -1.41 -0.47 4.25
CA LEU A 748 -0.68 0.33 5.25
C LEU A 748 -1.14 1.79 5.29
N SER A 749 -2.09 2.20 4.45
CA SER A 749 -2.67 3.54 4.46
C SER A 749 -4.02 3.60 5.20
N GLN A 750 -4.51 2.46 5.68
CA GLN A 750 -5.80 2.41 6.38
C GLN A 750 -5.67 3.05 7.76
N LEU A 751 -6.59 3.96 8.05
CA LEU A 751 -6.60 4.71 9.30
C LEU A 751 -7.17 3.87 10.44
N PRO A 752 -6.60 3.98 11.65
CA PRO A 752 -7.08 3.22 12.77
C PRO A 752 -8.43 3.70 13.29
N THR A 753 -9.17 2.85 14.01
CA THR A 753 -10.51 3.22 14.52
C THR A 753 -10.46 4.46 15.42
N ALA A 754 -9.41 4.61 16.23
CA ALA A 754 -9.19 5.78 17.08
C ALA A 754 -9.20 7.11 16.28
N ALA A 755 -8.71 7.09 15.04
CA ALA A 755 -8.62 8.26 14.17
C ALA A 755 -9.99 8.83 13.76
N GLN A 756 -11.08 8.05 13.87
CA GLN A 756 -12.42 8.48 13.46
C GLN A 756 -12.97 9.65 14.28
N SER A 757 -12.45 9.86 15.49
CA SER A 757 -12.84 10.95 16.39
C SER A 757 -12.30 12.32 15.97
N ILE A 758 -11.24 12.35 15.14
CA ILE A 758 -10.54 13.57 14.73
C ILE A 758 -11.45 14.44 13.87
N ASP A 759 -11.55 15.73 14.21
CA ASP A 759 -12.32 16.70 13.42
C ASP A 759 -11.54 17.15 12.17
N ALA A 760 -11.57 16.32 11.13
CA ALA A 760 -10.83 16.52 9.90
C ALA A 760 -11.61 15.99 8.67
N VAL A 761 -11.38 16.62 7.51
CA VAL A 761 -12.00 16.24 6.25
C VAL A 761 -11.46 14.88 5.80
N LYS A 762 -12.37 13.94 5.53
CA LYS A 762 -11.95 12.59 5.13
C LYS A 762 -11.66 12.55 3.63
N LEU A 763 -10.46 12.14 3.27
CA LEU A 763 -10.06 11.96 1.87
C LEU A 763 -10.01 10.46 1.56
N MET A 764 -10.72 10.03 0.53
CA MET A 764 -10.74 8.61 0.15
C MET A 764 -11.08 8.40 -1.32
N THR A 765 -10.77 7.22 -1.83
CA THR A 765 -11.23 6.85 -3.18
C THR A 765 -12.73 6.58 -3.16
N ILE A 766 -13.36 6.66 -4.33
CA ILE A 766 -14.77 6.22 -4.48
C ILE A 766 -14.95 4.80 -3.94
N HIS A 767 -14.01 3.88 -4.22
CA HIS A 767 -14.00 2.51 -3.67
C HIS A 767 -13.95 2.49 -2.14
N GLY A 768 -13.05 3.28 -1.53
CA GLY A 768 -12.91 3.37 -0.08
C GLY A 768 -14.14 3.99 0.62
N SER A 769 -14.97 4.74 -0.12
CA SER A 769 -16.20 5.34 0.41
C SER A 769 -17.39 4.37 0.48
N LYS A 770 -17.30 3.20 -0.15
CA LYS A 770 -18.40 2.23 -0.16
C LYS A 770 -18.69 1.73 1.26
N GLY A 771 -19.97 1.59 1.58
CA GLY A 771 -20.45 1.31 2.94
C GLY A 771 -20.43 2.51 3.89
N LEU A 772 -19.77 3.61 3.54
CA LEU A 772 -19.78 4.86 4.33
C LEU A 772 -20.87 5.82 3.84
N GLU A 773 -21.12 6.85 4.65
CA GLU A 773 -22.03 7.95 4.37
C GLU A 773 -21.55 9.22 5.07
N PHE A 774 -21.78 10.36 4.44
CA PHE A 774 -21.33 11.67 4.93
C PHE A 774 -22.42 12.71 4.73
N PRO A 775 -22.61 13.64 5.68
CA PRO A 775 -23.45 14.82 5.47
C PRO A 775 -23.11 15.54 4.16
N ILE A 776 -21.82 15.79 3.92
CA ILE A 776 -21.34 16.56 2.77
C ILE A 776 -20.30 15.76 1.97
N VAL A 777 -20.49 15.70 0.65
CA VAL A 777 -19.57 15.01 -0.28
C VAL A 777 -19.08 15.96 -1.37
N HIS A 778 -17.76 15.99 -1.53
CA HIS A 778 -17.04 16.72 -2.57
C HIS A 778 -16.42 15.71 -3.55
N LEU A 779 -16.98 15.57 -4.75
CA LEU A 779 -16.45 14.67 -5.79
C LEU A 779 -15.53 15.45 -6.75
N SER A 780 -14.23 15.19 -6.69
CA SER A 780 -13.23 15.86 -7.52
C SER A 780 -12.86 15.06 -8.77
N GLY A 781 -12.55 15.77 -9.85
CA GLY A 781 -12.10 15.18 -11.12
C GLY A 781 -13.24 14.78 -12.06
N VAL A 782 -14.29 15.61 -12.18
CA VAL A 782 -15.47 15.32 -13.01
C VAL A 782 -15.30 15.85 -14.44
N ASN A 783 -14.16 15.52 -15.04
CA ASN A 783 -13.81 15.82 -16.43
C ASN A 783 -13.90 14.58 -17.33
N LYS A 784 -14.08 14.76 -18.64
CA LYS A 784 -14.22 13.68 -19.63
C LYS A 784 -13.07 12.66 -19.63
N ASP A 785 -11.87 13.09 -19.26
CA ASP A 785 -10.65 12.25 -19.22
C ASP A 785 -10.36 11.66 -17.84
N THR A 786 -11.28 11.81 -16.86
CA THR A 786 -11.10 11.34 -15.48
C THR A 786 -12.22 10.41 -15.03
N LEU A 787 -13.49 10.83 -15.19
CA LEU A 787 -14.67 10.02 -14.89
C LEU A 787 -15.72 10.24 -15.99
N PRO A 788 -15.98 9.28 -16.90
CA PRO A 788 -15.34 7.96 -16.98
C PRO A 788 -13.86 8.04 -17.36
N GLY A 789 -13.07 7.05 -16.95
CA GLY A 789 -11.65 6.98 -17.27
C GLY A 789 -11.39 5.99 -18.39
N SER A 790 -10.20 6.08 -19.00
CA SER A 790 -9.79 5.18 -20.08
C SER A 790 -9.71 3.73 -19.60
N CYS A 791 -10.26 2.79 -20.40
CA CYS A 791 -10.05 1.36 -20.21
C CYS A 791 -8.57 1.04 -20.43
N ARG A 792 -7.96 0.29 -19.51
CA ARG A 792 -6.60 -0.24 -19.65
C ARG A 792 -6.70 -1.76 -19.72
N LEU A 793 -6.30 -2.33 -20.85
CA LEU A 793 -6.27 -3.78 -21.05
C LEU A 793 -5.14 -4.39 -20.20
N THR A 794 -5.34 -5.62 -19.73
CA THR A 794 -4.34 -6.34 -18.94
C THR A 794 -3.24 -6.90 -19.85
N LYS A 795 -2.00 -6.99 -19.34
CA LYS A 795 -0.89 -7.57 -20.13
C LYS A 795 -0.94 -9.10 -20.25
N CYS A 796 -1.65 -9.73 -19.32
CA CYS A 796 -1.95 -11.16 -19.30
C CYS A 796 -3.49 -11.28 -19.32
N PRO A 797 -4.14 -11.21 -20.49
CA PRO A 797 -5.58 -11.40 -20.59
C PRO A 797 -5.94 -12.86 -20.25
N PRO A 798 -7.15 -13.09 -19.71
CA PRO A 798 -7.62 -14.45 -19.46
C PRO A 798 -7.83 -15.20 -20.80
N PRO A 799 -7.66 -16.53 -20.83
CA PRO A 799 -7.99 -17.34 -21.99
C PRO A 799 -9.47 -17.24 -22.35
N ASP A 800 -9.78 -17.45 -23.63
CA ASP A 800 -11.16 -17.44 -24.10
C ASP A 800 -11.98 -18.54 -23.42
N GLY A 801 -13.22 -18.22 -23.03
CA GLY A 801 -14.09 -19.13 -22.30
C GLY A 801 -13.81 -19.25 -20.80
N MET A 802 -12.72 -18.67 -20.27
CA MET A 802 -12.42 -18.71 -18.83
C MET A 802 -13.41 -17.91 -17.98
N VAL A 803 -13.83 -16.74 -18.44
CA VAL A 803 -14.70 -15.83 -17.68
C VAL A 803 -16.17 -16.15 -17.93
N ALA A 804 -16.88 -16.57 -16.88
CA ALA A 804 -18.31 -16.89 -16.97
C ALA A 804 -19.14 -15.68 -17.41
N GLY A 805 -20.02 -15.87 -18.41
CA GLY A 805 -20.91 -14.83 -18.94
C GLY A 805 -20.25 -13.83 -19.91
N GLY A 806 -18.96 -14.00 -20.22
CA GLY A 806 -18.29 -13.23 -21.26
C GLY A 806 -18.62 -13.75 -22.66
N THR A 807 -18.96 -12.85 -23.59
CA THR A 807 -19.16 -13.17 -25.01
C THR A 807 -18.18 -12.39 -25.88
N GLY A 808 -17.53 -13.05 -26.83
CA GLY A 808 -16.52 -12.44 -27.70
C GLY A 808 -15.10 -12.58 -27.13
N SER A 809 -14.18 -11.74 -27.62
CA SER A 809 -12.78 -11.78 -27.18
C SER A 809 -12.62 -11.34 -25.73
N SER A 810 -11.56 -11.79 -25.06
CA SER A 810 -11.19 -11.33 -23.70
C SER A 810 -11.14 -9.80 -23.57
N ASN A 811 -10.71 -9.09 -24.63
CA ASN A 811 -10.67 -7.64 -24.67
C ASN A 811 -12.05 -6.98 -24.69
N ASP A 812 -13.03 -7.58 -25.37
CA ASP A 812 -14.39 -7.04 -25.43
C ASP A 812 -15.09 -7.18 -24.08
N VAL A 813 -14.93 -8.35 -23.44
CA VAL A 813 -15.40 -8.61 -22.08
C VAL A 813 -14.74 -7.63 -21.08
N ALA A 814 -13.45 -7.32 -21.26
CA ALA A 814 -12.76 -6.34 -20.44
C ALA A 814 -13.35 -4.93 -20.60
N ARG A 815 -13.56 -4.46 -21.84
CA ARG A 815 -14.10 -3.12 -22.13
C ARG A 815 -15.53 -2.94 -21.64
N GLU A 816 -16.42 -3.88 -21.94
CA GLU A 816 -17.84 -3.77 -21.58
C GLU A 816 -18.00 -3.61 -20.07
N ALA A 817 -17.37 -4.50 -19.30
CA ALA A 817 -17.51 -4.41 -17.87
C ALA A 817 -16.67 -3.28 -17.24
N HIS A 818 -15.68 -2.69 -17.95
CA HIS A 818 -15.03 -1.45 -17.50
C HIS A 818 -16.01 -0.29 -17.59
N ASP A 819 -16.74 -0.19 -18.71
CA ASP A 819 -17.78 0.83 -18.90
C ASP A 819 -18.88 0.71 -17.84
N ASN A 820 -19.35 -0.51 -17.57
CA ASN A 820 -20.36 -0.76 -16.53
C ASN A 820 -19.86 -0.33 -15.14
N GLU A 821 -18.59 -0.62 -14.81
CA GLU A 821 -17.97 -0.20 -13.55
C GLU A 821 -17.84 1.33 -13.45
N GLN A 822 -17.56 2.03 -14.56
CA GLN A 822 -17.50 3.50 -14.56
C GLN A 822 -18.83 4.14 -14.12
N GLU A 823 -19.95 3.60 -14.59
CA GLU A 823 -21.27 4.06 -14.18
C GLU A 823 -21.54 3.75 -12.71
N CYS A 824 -21.23 2.53 -12.26
CA CYS A 824 -21.39 2.12 -10.87
C CYS A 824 -20.56 2.98 -9.91
N LEU A 825 -19.32 3.36 -10.29
CA LEU A 825 -18.48 4.26 -9.50
C LEU A 825 -19.13 5.62 -9.29
N PHE A 826 -19.66 6.23 -10.36
CA PHE A 826 -20.32 7.52 -10.26
C PHE A 826 -21.61 7.45 -9.42
N TYR A 827 -22.40 6.40 -9.61
CA TYR A 827 -23.60 6.12 -8.79
C TYR A 827 -23.26 5.94 -7.30
N VAL A 828 -22.22 5.16 -6.99
CA VAL A 828 -21.76 4.95 -5.62
C VAL A 828 -21.30 6.26 -5.01
N ALA A 829 -20.50 7.07 -5.72
CA ALA A 829 -19.97 8.34 -5.22
C ALA A 829 -21.10 9.31 -4.82
N MET A 830 -22.13 9.47 -5.66
CA MET A 830 -23.27 10.35 -5.36
C MET A 830 -24.08 9.84 -4.16
N SER A 831 -24.33 8.53 -4.08
CA SER A 831 -25.15 7.92 -3.03
C SER A 831 -24.51 7.90 -1.63
N ARG A 832 -23.28 8.41 -1.48
CA ARG A 832 -22.62 8.61 -0.18
C ARG A 832 -23.10 9.88 0.54
N ALA A 833 -23.63 10.85 -0.20
CA ALA A 833 -24.05 12.14 0.34
C ALA A 833 -25.42 12.05 1.03
N GLN A 834 -25.54 12.64 2.22
CA GLN A 834 -26.82 12.75 2.93
C GLN A 834 -27.51 14.10 2.68
N GLU A 835 -26.77 15.22 2.65
CA GLU A 835 -27.34 16.56 2.66
C GLU A 835 -26.86 17.47 1.51
N ARG A 836 -25.55 17.48 1.20
CA ARG A 836 -25.00 18.31 0.11
C ARG A 836 -24.03 17.51 -0.76
N LEU A 837 -24.07 17.75 -2.06
CA LEU A 837 -23.25 17.09 -3.07
C LEU A 837 -22.64 18.12 -4.03
N PHE A 838 -21.31 18.11 -4.12
CA PHE A 838 -20.52 19.00 -4.98
C PHE A 838 -19.68 18.22 -5.99
N PHE A 839 -19.60 18.71 -7.22
CA PHE A 839 -18.79 18.18 -8.31
C PHE A 839 -17.74 19.21 -8.75
N TYR A 840 -16.47 18.81 -8.88
CA TYR A 840 -15.38 19.71 -9.26
C TYR A 840 -14.75 19.31 -10.59
N GLY A 841 -14.59 20.29 -11.48
CA GLY A 841 -13.90 20.13 -12.77
C GLY A 841 -13.11 21.38 -13.17
N ALA A 842 -12.14 21.21 -14.08
CA ALA A 842 -11.37 22.32 -14.65
C ALA A 842 -11.74 22.56 -16.12
N ARG A 843 -11.72 23.83 -16.55
CA ARG A 843 -12.01 24.23 -17.95
C ARG A 843 -10.82 24.09 -18.89
N THR A 844 -9.59 24.09 -18.37
CA THR A 844 -8.37 23.99 -19.16
C THR A 844 -7.39 22.93 -18.60
N LYS A 845 -6.49 22.44 -19.45
CA LYS A 845 -5.43 21.47 -19.12
C LYS A 845 -4.06 21.94 -19.62
N GLY A 846 -3.04 21.78 -18.78
CA GLY A 846 -1.63 22.01 -19.12
C GLY A 846 -1.23 23.48 -19.33
N GLN A 847 0.06 23.71 -19.53
CA GLN A 847 0.62 25.07 -19.71
C GLN A 847 0.08 25.80 -20.95
N LYS A 848 -0.30 25.04 -22.00
CA LYS A 848 -0.92 25.59 -23.22
C LYS A 848 -2.43 25.87 -23.08
N LYS A 849 -3.01 25.71 -21.88
CA LYS A 849 -4.42 25.95 -21.54
C LYS A 849 -5.41 25.38 -22.56
N SER A 850 -5.21 24.14 -23.02
CA SER A 850 -6.15 23.50 -23.94
C SER A 850 -7.50 23.26 -23.24
N GLN A 851 -8.62 23.47 -23.95
CA GLN A 851 -9.95 23.27 -23.39
C GLN A 851 -10.15 21.84 -22.88
N ARG A 852 -10.72 21.70 -21.69
CA ARG A 852 -10.97 20.44 -21.01
C ARG A 852 -12.48 20.31 -20.72
N PRO A 853 -13.21 19.45 -21.44
CA PRO A 853 -14.64 19.28 -21.22
C PRO A 853 -14.93 18.57 -19.88
N LEU A 854 -16.09 18.86 -19.31
CA LEU A 854 -16.64 18.14 -18.17
C LEU A 854 -17.09 16.73 -18.57
N SER A 855 -17.39 15.89 -17.57
CA SER A 855 -17.94 14.55 -17.78
C SER A 855 -19.35 14.60 -18.36
N GLY A 856 -19.64 13.76 -19.36
CA GLY A 856 -21.01 13.54 -19.85
C GLY A 856 -21.92 12.81 -18.87
N PHE A 857 -21.39 12.28 -17.75
CA PHE A 857 -22.23 11.71 -16.68
C PHE A 857 -23.03 12.79 -15.94
N LEU A 858 -22.55 14.03 -15.90
CA LEU A 858 -23.26 15.15 -15.28
C LEU A 858 -24.56 15.51 -16.02
N ASP A 859 -24.65 15.21 -17.32
CA ASP A 859 -25.85 15.49 -18.11
C ASP A 859 -27.02 14.53 -17.77
N ARG A 860 -26.72 13.42 -17.06
CA ARG A 860 -27.66 12.33 -16.74
C ARG A 860 -28.25 12.42 -15.33
N ILE A 861 -27.87 13.40 -14.51
CA ILE A 861 -28.28 13.48 -13.10
C ILE A 861 -29.44 14.43 -12.83
N GLY A 862 -30.11 14.92 -13.88
CA GLY A 862 -31.22 15.85 -13.75
C GLY A 862 -30.78 17.27 -13.34
N PRO A 863 -31.63 18.03 -12.62
CA PRO A 863 -31.36 19.43 -12.30
C PRO A 863 -30.14 19.63 -11.38
N VAL A 864 -29.25 20.54 -11.78
CA VAL A 864 -28.03 20.90 -11.05
C VAL A 864 -27.82 22.42 -11.05
N SER A 865 -27.13 22.94 -10.04
CA SER A 865 -26.60 24.31 -10.06
C SER A 865 -25.19 24.29 -10.63
N SER A 866 -24.81 25.27 -11.46
CA SER A 866 -23.46 25.35 -12.04
C SER A 866 -22.84 26.72 -11.82
N ILE A 867 -21.62 26.75 -11.29
CA ILE A 867 -20.91 27.98 -10.92
C ILE A 867 -19.44 27.91 -11.36
N GLY A 868 -18.93 29.01 -11.92
CA GLY A 868 -17.50 29.20 -12.15
C GLY A 868 -16.85 29.86 -10.95
N ILE A 869 -15.77 29.27 -10.42
CA ILE A 869 -15.05 29.78 -9.25
C ILE A 869 -13.65 30.23 -9.66
N ILE A 870 -13.30 31.45 -9.25
CA ILE A 870 -11.93 31.94 -9.23
C ILE A 870 -11.55 31.96 -7.75
N PRO A 871 -10.70 31.04 -7.27
CA PRO A 871 -10.37 30.99 -5.86
C PRO A 871 -9.59 32.23 -5.43
N LEU A 872 -9.90 32.72 -4.23
CA LEU A 872 -9.16 33.76 -3.51
C LEU A 872 -7.93 33.18 -2.81
N LEU A 873 -7.99 31.93 -2.37
CA LEU A 873 -6.85 31.23 -1.75
C LEU A 873 -5.75 30.95 -2.77
N GLN A 874 -4.51 31.21 -2.38
CA GLN A 874 -3.31 30.82 -3.12
C GLN A 874 -2.62 29.66 -2.41
N LEU A 875 -2.13 28.69 -3.19
CA LEU A 875 -1.43 27.53 -2.66
C LEU A 875 -0.02 27.93 -2.20
N PRO A 876 0.35 27.72 -0.93
CA PRO A 876 1.71 27.98 -0.46
C PRO A 876 2.76 27.11 -1.15
N ILE A 877 3.97 27.64 -1.32
CA ILE A 877 5.11 26.91 -1.89
C ILE A 877 5.46 25.73 -0.96
N ALA A 878 5.65 24.54 -1.53
CA ALA A 878 6.04 23.36 -0.77
C ALA A 878 7.47 23.51 -0.22
N PRO A 879 7.78 23.02 1.01
CA PRO A 879 9.11 23.15 1.61
C PRO A 879 10.26 22.64 0.73
N GLU A 880 10.07 21.51 0.06
CA GLU A 880 11.03 20.88 -0.85
C GLU A 880 11.22 21.63 -2.19
N SER A 881 10.38 22.62 -2.45
CA SER A 881 10.46 23.54 -3.60
C SER A 881 11.07 24.89 -3.23
N ILE A 882 11.43 25.12 -1.97
CA ILE A 882 12.16 26.32 -1.55
C ILE A 882 13.57 26.28 -2.19
N PRO A 883 14.00 27.36 -2.85
CA PRO A 883 15.35 27.43 -3.42
C PRO A 883 16.44 27.28 -2.36
N ILE A 884 17.50 26.54 -2.71
CA ILE A 884 18.67 26.32 -1.85
C ILE A 884 19.73 27.37 -2.18
N GLU A 885 20.30 28.02 -1.17
CA GLU A 885 21.44 28.91 -1.39
C GLU A 885 22.67 28.09 -1.80
N VAL A 886 23.20 28.34 -3.00
CA VAL A 886 24.36 27.63 -3.55
C VAL A 886 25.40 28.64 -4.02
N GLU A 887 26.64 28.43 -3.60
CA GLU A 887 27.80 29.20 -4.03
C GLU A 887 28.74 28.28 -4.84
N PHE A 888 28.93 28.60 -6.12
CA PHE A 888 29.88 27.91 -6.97
C PHE A 888 31.21 28.68 -7.01
N GLN A 889 32.30 28.03 -6.58
CA GLN A 889 33.65 28.60 -6.62
C GLN A 889 34.43 28.00 -7.79
N GLY A 890 34.94 28.85 -8.68
CA GLY A 890 35.61 28.46 -9.92
C GLY A 890 34.66 28.31 -11.12
N ASP A 891 35.19 27.90 -12.27
CA ASP A 891 34.39 27.65 -13.47
C ASP A 891 33.53 26.39 -13.27
N ILE A 892 32.20 26.53 -13.33
CA ILE A 892 31.27 25.40 -13.17
C ILE A 892 31.57 24.36 -14.25
N ASN A 893 31.87 23.12 -13.86
CA ASN A 893 32.13 22.02 -14.78
C ASN A 893 31.30 20.78 -14.44
N PHE A 894 30.33 20.46 -15.30
CA PHE A 894 29.51 19.26 -15.16
C PHE A 894 29.56 18.40 -16.42
N SER A 895 29.37 17.09 -16.27
CA SER A 895 29.25 16.22 -17.43
C SER A 895 27.89 16.39 -18.13
N ALA A 896 27.82 16.08 -19.42
CA ALA A 896 26.55 16.08 -20.16
C ALA A 896 25.50 15.14 -19.54
N ASN A 897 25.92 14.02 -18.93
CA ASN A 897 25.04 13.12 -18.17
C ASN A 897 24.47 13.79 -16.91
N ALA A 898 25.27 14.62 -16.23
CA ALA A 898 24.83 15.34 -15.05
C ALA A 898 23.76 16.38 -15.39
N LEU A 899 23.91 17.10 -16.51
CA LEU A 899 22.88 18.04 -16.99
C LEU A 899 21.58 17.33 -17.37
N ASP A 900 21.66 16.18 -18.05
CA ASP A 900 20.48 15.36 -18.36
C ASP A 900 19.79 14.86 -17.07
N LEU A 901 20.56 14.53 -16.03
CA LEU A 901 20.01 14.18 -14.72
C LEU A 901 19.28 15.36 -14.06
N TYR A 902 19.84 16.57 -14.13
CA TYR A 902 19.20 17.77 -13.59
C TYR A 902 17.88 18.07 -14.31
N ASP A 903 17.85 17.96 -15.64
CA ASP A 903 16.63 18.17 -16.44
C ASP A 903 15.52 17.18 -16.07
N ARG A 904 15.87 15.93 -15.77
CA ARG A 904 14.92 14.90 -15.31
C ARG A 904 14.50 15.10 -13.85
N CYS A 905 15.45 15.38 -12.95
CA CYS A 905 15.21 15.54 -11.53
C CYS A 905 16.31 16.39 -10.86
N PRO A 906 16.07 17.70 -10.65
CA PRO A 906 17.02 18.61 -10.00
C PRO A 906 17.44 18.14 -8.61
N ARG A 907 16.51 17.61 -7.80
CA ARG A 907 16.81 17.07 -6.48
C ARG A 907 17.76 15.87 -6.51
N ARG A 908 17.61 14.96 -7.46
CA ARG A 908 18.53 13.82 -7.60
C ARG A 908 19.91 14.28 -8.06
N PHE A 909 19.98 15.31 -8.90
CA PHE A 909 21.25 15.93 -9.28
C PHE A 909 21.98 16.51 -8.06
N LEU A 910 21.27 17.23 -7.18
CA LEU A 910 21.82 17.76 -5.93
C LEU A 910 22.50 16.64 -5.10
N TYR A 911 21.78 15.55 -4.82
CA TYR A 911 22.33 14.42 -4.05
C TYR A 911 23.53 13.75 -4.73
N THR A 912 23.50 13.62 -6.05
CA THR A 912 24.49 12.84 -6.80
C THR A 912 25.76 13.63 -7.11
N HIS A 913 25.64 14.87 -7.59
CA HIS A 913 26.75 15.64 -8.16
C HIS A 913 27.23 16.78 -7.26
N LEU A 914 26.35 17.36 -6.45
CA LEU A 914 26.75 18.42 -5.52
C LEU A 914 27.22 17.82 -4.20
N LEU A 915 26.43 16.91 -3.64
CA LEU A 915 26.63 16.35 -2.30
C LEU A 915 27.36 15.01 -2.29
N SER A 916 27.51 14.36 -3.44
CA SER A 916 28.23 13.08 -3.58
C SER A 916 27.70 11.92 -2.70
N ILE A 917 26.46 12.01 -2.22
CA ILE A 917 25.85 11.00 -1.33
C ILE A 917 24.95 9.99 -2.05
N GLY A 918 24.79 10.10 -3.37
CA GLY A 918 24.00 9.13 -4.14
C GLY A 918 24.57 7.72 -4.03
N GLY A 919 23.87 6.80 -3.38
CA GLY A 919 24.28 5.40 -3.24
C GLY A 919 24.45 4.69 -4.58
N ARG A 920 25.27 3.62 -4.61
CA ARG A 920 25.29 2.69 -5.75
C ARG A 920 23.87 2.09 -5.87
N ARG A 921 23.33 2.04 -7.08
CA ARG A 921 22.15 1.19 -7.33
C ARG A 921 22.53 -0.23 -7.00
N GLU A 922 21.63 -0.99 -6.40
CA GLU A 922 21.77 -2.43 -6.31
C GLU A 922 21.77 -2.95 -7.76
N GLU A 923 22.91 -3.44 -8.23
CA GLU A 923 23.09 -3.81 -9.63
C GLU A 923 22.44 -5.17 -9.86
N THR A 924 21.46 -5.25 -10.75
CA THR A 924 20.91 -6.54 -11.17
C THR A 924 21.96 -7.31 -11.97
N ALA A 925 21.83 -8.64 -12.06
CA ALA A 925 22.74 -9.46 -12.87
C ALA A 925 22.82 -8.99 -14.33
N PHE A 926 21.72 -8.46 -14.88
CA PHE A 926 21.72 -7.84 -16.20
C PHE A 926 22.52 -6.53 -16.27
N MET A 927 22.46 -5.69 -15.24
CA MET A 927 23.31 -4.48 -15.16
C MET A 927 24.79 -4.86 -15.06
N GLN A 928 25.11 -5.84 -14.22
CA GLN A 928 26.44 -6.41 -14.10
C GLN A 928 26.96 -6.98 -15.44
N MET A 929 26.11 -7.63 -16.23
CA MET A 929 26.46 -8.10 -17.59
C MET A 929 26.85 -6.93 -18.49
N HIS A 930 26.11 -5.83 -18.45
CA HIS A 930 26.47 -4.63 -19.21
C HIS A 930 27.77 -3.97 -18.73
N GLU A 931 28.04 -3.97 -17.42
CA GLU A 931 29.33 -3.52 -16.88
C GLU A 931 30.48 -4.44 -17.31
N ALA A 932 30.27 -5.77 -17.35
CA ALA A 932 31.23 -6.72 -17.89
C ALA A 932 31.53 -6.44 -19.37
N VAL A 933 30.50 -6.25 -20.19
CA VAL A 933 30.66 -5.84 -21.60
C VAL A 933 31.41 -4.51 -21.70
N ARG A 934 31.13 -3.56 -20.81
CA ARG A 934 31.79 -2.25 -20.77
C ARG A 934 33.27 -2.36 -20.47
N ASP A 935 33.65 -3.15 -19.47
CA ASP A 935 35.04 -3.40 -19.13
C ASP A 935 35.79 -4.05 -20.29
N VAL A 936 35.18 -5.04 -20.95
CA VAL A 936 35.78 -5.73 -22.10
C VAL A 936 35.96 -4.76 -23.27
N PHE A 937 34.93 -4.01 -23.68
CA PHE A 937 35.07 -3.12 -24.84
C PHE A 937 36.06 -1.98 -24.57
N LYS A 938 36.14 -1.47 -23.33
CA LYS A 938 37.15 -0.47 -22.93
C LYS A 938 38.56 -1.04 -23.00
N ALA A 939 38.77 -2.26 -22.53
CA ALA A 939 40.04 -2.95 -22.72
C ALA A 939 40.38 -3.12 -24.22
N LEU A 940 39.39 -3.41 -25.07
CA LEU A 940 39.56 -3.49 -26.53
C LEU A 940 39.82 -2.13 -27.21
N ILE A 941 39.45 -0.99 -26.60
CA ILE A 941 39.84 0.34 -27.09
C ILE A 941 41.37 0.54 -26.89
N GLY A 942 41.91 0.09 -25.75
CA GLY A 942 43.32 0.29 -25.39
C GLY A 942 44.32 -0.65 -26.08
N ILE A 943 43.87 -1.66 -26.84
CA ILE A 943 44.75 -2.64 -27.51
C ILE A 943 44.94 -2.23 -28.97
N GLU A 944 46.14 -1.74 -29.33
CA GLU A 944 46.53 -1.51 -30.72
C GLU A 944 46.70 -2.84 -31.47
N LYS A 945 45.79 -3.12 -32.43
CA LYS A 945 45.83 -4.20 -33.44
C LYS A 945 46.62 -5.46 -33.04
N ASN A 946 45.97 -6.46 -32.45
CA ASN A 946 46.55 -7.81 -32.31
C ASN A 946 45.54 -8.92 -32.71
N PRO A 947 45.89 -9.91 -33.56
CA PRO A 947 44.93 -10.90 -34.10
C PRO A 947 44.55 -12.03 -33.14
N ALA A 948 45.12 -12.09 -31.92
CA ALA A 948 44.90 -13.18 -30.96
C ALA A 948 44.18 -12.70 -29.69
N ILE A 949 43.21 -11.78 -29.82
CA ILE A 949 42.36 -11.37 -28.70
C ILE A 949 41.39 -12.53 -28.41
N ASN A 950 41.63 -13.25 -27.31
CA ASN A 950 40.69 -14.26 -26.83
C ASN A 950 39.53 -13.56 -26.09
N LEU A 951 38.59 -13.02 -26.88
CA LEU A 951 37.41 -12.33 -26.39
C LEU A 951 36.62 -13.16 -25.36
N LYS A 952 36.60 -14.48 -25.56
CA LYS A 952 35.95 -15.43 -24.68
C LYS A 952 36.60 -15.45 -23.28
N SER A 953 37.93 -15.48 -23.21
CA SER A 953 38.65 -15.43 -21.93
C SER A 953 38.49 -14.10 -21.19
N MET A 954 38.46 -12.97 -21.91
CA MET A 954 38.22 -11.65 -21.30
C MET A 954 36.80 -11.58 -20.73
N LEU A 955 35.83 -12.12 -21.46
CA LEU A 955 34.44 -12.16 -21.03
C LEU A 955 34.24 -13.10 -19.83
N GLU A 956 34.88 -14.27 -19.84
CA GLU A 956 34.87 -15.20 -18.69
C GLU A 956 35.46 -14.54 -17.43
N ALA A 957 36.63 -13.91 -17.52
CA ALA A 957 37.26 -13.23 -16.39
C ALA A 957 36.41 -12.08 -15.84
N THR A 958 35.73 -11.33 -16.70
CA THR A 958 34.82 -10.25 -16.27
C THR A 958 33.53 -10.79 -15.68
N PHE A 959 32.96 -11.87 -16.23
CA PHE A 959 31.78 -12.53 -15.64
C PHE A 959 32.09 -13.12 -14.26
N GLU A 960 33.29 -13.65 -14.04
CA GLU A 960 33.76 -14.04 -12.70
C GLU A 960 33.89 -12.83 -11.77
N LYS A 961 34.54 -11.74 -12.22
CA LYS A 961 34.68 -10.48 -11.46
C LYS A 961 33.33 -9.94 -10.97
N TYR A 962 32.28 -10.03 -11.80
CA TYR A 962 30.94 -9.55 -11.47
C TYR A 962 30.03 -10.63 -10.83
N GLY A 963 30.53 -11.84 -10.58
CA GLY A 963 29.75 -12.92 -9.96
C GLY A 963 28.67 -13.55 -10.85
N LEU A 964 28.69 -13.30 -12.16
CA LEU A 964 27.69 -13.78 -13.11
C LEU A 964 27.87 -15.26 -13.48
N HIS A 965 29.04 -15.82 -13.25
CA HIS A 965 29.39 -17.19 -13.64
C HIS A 965 28.51 -18.26 -12.95
N GLU A 966 27.99 -17.97 -11.75
CA GLU A 966 27.08 -18.84 -10.99
C GLU A 966 25.59 -18.51 -11.23
N HIS A 967 25.29 -17.47 -12.02
CA HIS A 967 23.92 -17.02 -12.22
C HIS A 967 23.14 -17.94 -13.18
N GLY A 968 21.86 -18.18 -12.89
CA GLY A 968 21.01 -19.09 -13.67
C GLY A 968 20.94 -18.77 -15.18
N TYR A 969 21.02 -17.48 -15.53
CA TYR A 969 21.04 -16.99 -16.92
C TYR A 969 22.43 -16.72 -17.51
N VAL A 970 23.50 -17.25 -16.92
CA VAL A 970 24.87 -16.99 -17.39
C VAL A 970 25.06 -17.23 -18.88
N ASN A 971 24.43 -18.26 -19.45
CA ASN A 971 24.57 -18.60 -20.87
C ASN A 971 23.90 -17.56 -21.79
N ASP A 972 22.74 -17.03 -21.39
CA ASP A 972 22.06 -15.97 -22.12
C ASP A 972 22.82 -14.66 -22.02
N TYR A 973 23.27 -14.30 -20.82
CA TYR A 973 24.11 -13.13 -20.61
C TYR A 973 25.40 -13.22 -21.42
N ARG A 974 26.03 -14.40 -21.50
CA ARG A 974 27.21 -14.64 -22.32
C ARG A 974 26.88 -14.48 -23.81
N SER A 975 25.79 -15.06 -24.29
CA SER A 975 25.35 -14.93 -25.69
C SER A 975 25.08 -13.46 -26.08
N ILE A 976 24.37 -12.72 -25.23
CA ILE A 976 24.08 -11.29 -25.41
C ILE A 976 25.38 -10.49 -25.41
N ALA A 977 26.26 -10.73 -24.44
CA ALA A 977 27.54 -10.03 -24.33
C ALA A 977 28.48 -10.31 -25.52
N GLU A 978 28.58 -11.57 -25.96
CA GLU A 978 29.34 -11.95 -27.15
C GLU A 978 28.77 -11.29 -28.40
N MET A 979 27.45 -11.24 -28.55
CA MET A 979 26.77 -10.59 -29.65
C MET A 979 27.09 -9.09 -29.69
N MET A 980 27.02 -8.41 -28.55
CA MET A 980 27.36 -6.99 -28.41
C MET A 980 28.82 -6.72 -28.79
N LEU A 981 29.74 -7.53 -28.27
CA LEU A 981 31.17 -7.38 -28.49
C LEU A 981 31.60 -7.73 -29.93
N LYS A 982 30.96 -8.72 -30.56
CA LYS A 982 31.18 -9.03 -31.98
C LYS A 982 30.77 -7.85 -32.86
N PHE A 983 29.56 -7.32 -32.66
CA PHE A 983 29.10 -6.13 -33.38
C PHE A 983 30.04 -4.93 -33.14
N PHE A 984 30.52 -4.75 -31.91
CA PHE A 984 31.47 -3.70 -31.60
C PHE A 984 32.75 -3.79 -32.43
N ILE A 985 33.37 -4.97 -32.49
CA ILE A 985 34.57 -5.22 -33.29
C ILE A 985 34.29 -5.03 -34.78
N GLU A 986 33.21 -5.62 -35.29
CA GLU A 986 32.80 -5.48 -36.70
C GLU A 986 32.59 -4.02 -37.08
N SER A 987 31.99 -3.22 -36.19
CA SER A 987 31.72 -1.80 -36.42
C SER A 987 32.98 -0.95 -36.56
N ARG A 988 34.15 -1.45 -36.15
CA ARG A 988 35.46 -0.79 -36.26
C ARG A 988 36.27 -1.20 -37.48
N ASN A 989 35.83 -2.22 -38.22
CA ASN A 989 36.57 -2.72 -39.38
C ASN A 989 36.88 -1.59 -40.37
N GLY A 990 38.12 -1.58 -40.88
CA GLY A 990 38.61 -0.59 -41.84
C GLY A 990 38.90 0.81 -41.28
N ALA A 991 38.73 1.06 -39.97
CA ALA A 991 39.04 2.35 -39.35
C ALA A 991 40.38 2.33 -38.59
N THR A 992 41.04 3.49 -38.50
CA THR A 992 42.10 3.73 -37.52
C THR A 992 41.51 4.41 -36.27
N ILE A 993 41.92 3.96 -35.08
CA ILE A 993 41.42 4.47 -33.80
C ILE A 993 42.32 5.62 -33.35
N GLU A 994 41.73 6.78 -33.08
CA GLU A 994 42.35 7.89 -32.37
C GLU A 994 41.75 7.96 -30.96
N ILE A 995 42.59 8.00 -29.93
CA ILE A 995 42.15 8.08 -28.53
C ILE A 995 41.94 9.55 -28.16
N LEU A 996 40.75 9.87 -27.67
CA LEU A 996 40.39 11.20 -27.19
C LEU A 996 39.59 11.06 -25.89
N ASP A 997 40.16 11.48 -24.77
CA ASP A 997 39.54 11.23 -23.45
C ASP A 997 38.32 12.11 -23.16
N LYS A 998 38.35 13.39 -23.55
CA LYS A 998 37.28 14.36 -23.23
C LYS A 998 37.22 15.53 -24.22
N LEU A 999 36.00 16.00 -24.49
CA LEU A 999 35.72 17.31 -25.06
C LEU A 999 35.10 18.24 -24.02
N ILE A 1000 35.33 19.54 -24.20
CA ILE A 1000 34.75 20.59 -23.37
C ILE A 1000 33.91 21.49 -24.28
N LEU A 1001 32.63 21.62 -23.96
CA LEU A 1001 31.76 22.64 -24.54
C LEU A 1001 31.70 23.83 -23.58
N ASN A 1002 32.05 25.01 -24.07
CA ASN A 1002 31.95 26.25 -23.30
C ASN A 1002 30.60 26.90 -23.59
N VAL A 1003 29.78 27.10 -22.55
CA VAL A 1003 28.50 27.81 -22.66
C VAL A 1003 28.49 28.93 -21.61
N ALA A 1004 28.69 30.16 -22.06
CA ALA A 1004 28.88 31.34 -21.19
C ALA A 1004 30.03 31.15 -20.18
N ASP A 1005 29.70 31.11 -18.89
CA ASP A 1005 30.61 30.97 -17.75
C ASP A 1005 30.62 29.54 -17.18
N ALA A 1006 30.14 28.55 -17.94
CA ALA A 1006 30.13 27.15 -17.57
C ALA A 1006 30.79 26.26 -18.64
N LYS A 1007 31.45 25.21 -18.16
CA LYS A 1007 32.08 24.16 -18.96
C LYS A 1007 31.24 22.88 -18.87
N ILE A 1008 31.05 22.21 -20.00
CA ILE A 1008 30.37 20.92 -20.05
C ILE A 1008 31.38 19.88 -20.54
N SER A 1009 31.69 18.93 -19.67
CA SER A 1009 32.58 17.81 -20.00
C SER A 1009 31.81 16.70 -20.72
N ILE A 1010 32.35 16.28 -21.86
CA ILE A 1010 31.77 15.23 -22.68
C ILE A 1010 32.82 14.15 -22.86
N HIS A 1011 32.51 12.97 -22.33
CA HIS A 1011 33.35 11.79 -22.51
C HIS A 1011 33.04 11.14 -23.85
N ILE A 1012 34.09 10.68 -24.51
CA ILE A 1012 34.04 10.01 -25.81
C ILE A 1012 34.69 8.67 -25.61
N ASP A 1013 34.04 7.60 -26.07
CA ASP A 1013 34.61 6.28 -25.93
C ASP A 1013 35.72 6.03 -26.96
N GLU A 1014 35.53 6.47 -28.22
CA GLU A 1014 36.55 6.41 -29.26
C GLU A 1014 36.31 7.40 -30.40
N MET A 1015 37.38 7.74 -31.14
CA MET A 1015 37.29 8.43 -32.43
C MET A 1015 37.82 7.52 -33.53
N LEU A 1016 37.03 7.34 -34.59
CA LEU A 1016 37.42 6.55 -35.76
C LEU A 1016 37.75 7.47 -36.93
N LEU A 1017 38.82 7.14 -37.65
CA LEU A 1017 39.19 7.79 -38.91
C LEU A 1017 39.02 6.78 -40.06
N ARG A 1018 38.19 7.14 -41.04
CA ARG A 1018 37.96 6.39 -42.28
C ARG A 1018 38.05 7.35 -43.46
N ASP A 1019 38.92 7.09 -44.42
CA ASP A 1019 39.07 7.91 -45.63
C ASP A 1019 39.17 9.43 -45.34
N ASN A 1020 39.96 9.81 -44.32
CA ASN A 1020 40.12 11.17 -43.77
C ASN A 1020 38.88 11.80 -43.12
N VAL A 1021 37.78 11.07 -42.95
CA VAL A 1021 36.60 11.50 -42.20
C VAL A 1021 36.71 11.02 -40.76
N ARG A 1022 36.59 11.96 -39.81
CA ARG A 1022 36.57 11.68 -38.37
C ARG A 1022 35.14 11.41 -37.90
N THR A 1023 34.96 10.34 -37.13
CA THR A 1023 33.69 9.99 -36.49
C THR A 1023 33.90 9.80 -35.00
N LEU A 1024 33.30 10.67 -34.18
CA LEU A 1024 33.32 10.58 -32.73
C LEU A 1024 32.18 9.67 -32.26
N ARG A 1025 32.49 8.65 -31.45
CA ARG A 1025 31.53 7.62 -31.06
C ARG A 1025 31.26 7.65 -29.56
N CYS A 1026 29.98 7.54 -29.21
CA CYS A 1026 29.52 7.19 -27.86
C CYS A 1026 28.89 5.78 -27.93
N ILE A 1027 29.40 4.86 -27.12
CA ILE A 1027 29.02 3.45 -27.14
C ILE A 1027 28.12 3.14 -25.95
N PHE A 1028 26.97 2.57 -26.26
CA PHE A 1028 25.96 2.14 -25.31
C PHE A 1028 25.81 0.64 -25.38
N THR A 1029 25.87 0.00 -24.23
CA THR A 1029 25.64 -1.44 -24.12
C THR A 1029 24.15 -1.78 -24.21
N GLY A 1030 23.24 -0.83 -23.96
CA GLY A 1030 21.78 -1.03 -23.99
C GLY A 1030 21.10 -0.73 -25.34
N HIS A 1031 19.78 -0.85 -25.37
CA HIS A 1031 18.94 -0.56 -26.53
C HIS A 1031 18.85 0.94 -26.84
N ALA A 1032 18.67 1.26 -28.12
CA ALA A 1032 18.37 2.60 -28.61
C ALA A 1032 16.99 3.03 -28.09
N PRO A 1033 16.83 4.31 -27.69
CA PRO A 1033 15.52 4.82 -27.31
C PRO A 1033 14.54 4.79 -28.50
N ASN A 1034 13.26 4.50 -28.21
CA ASN A 1034 12.18 4.44 -29.22
C ASN A 1034 11.89 5.79 -29.91
N SER A 1035 12.33 6.90 -29.32
CA SER A 1035 12.23 8.25 -29.88
C SER A 1035 13.60 8.74 -30.33
N ASP A 1036 13.62 9.63 -31.32
CA ASP A 1036 14.85 10.30 -31.75
C ASP A 1036 15.61 10.88 -30.52
N PRO A 1037 16.92 10.66 -30.41
CA PRO A 1037 17.75 11.07 -29.28
C PRO A 1037 17.97 12.60 -29.27
N GLN A 1038 16.89 13.37 -29.14
CA GLN A 1038 16.91 14.82 -28.96
C GLN A 1038 16.82 15.13 -27.47
N ASN A 1039 17.89 14.83 -26.73
CA ASN A 1039 18.04 15.24 -25.34
C ASN A 1039 19.28 16.12 -25.17
N ILE A 1040 19.41 16.71 -23.97
CA ILE A 1040 20.48 17.66 -23.66
C ILE A 1040 21.85 17.02 -23.81
N LYS A 1041 22.00 15.76 -23.40
CA LYS A 1041 23.25 15.02 -23.50
C LYS A 1041 23.76 14.94 -24.94
N TYR A 1042 22.90 14.53 -25.88
CA TYR A 1042 23.30 14.34 -27.27
C TYR A 1042 23.49 15.67 -28.00
N ALA A 1043 22.66 16.67 -27.70
CA ALA A 1043 22.85 18.03 -28.25
C ALA A 1043 24.19 18.64 -27.79
N ALA A 1044 24.53 18.52 -26.50
CA ALA A 1044 25.82 18.97 -25.99
C ALA A 1044 26.99 18.25 -26.67
N PHE A 1045 26.84 16.94 -26.93
CA PHE A 1045 27.85 16.17 -27.65
C PHE A 1045 28.05 16.67 -29.09
N THR A 1046 26.98 16.89 -29.86
CA THR A 1046 27.06 17.45 -31.22
C THR A 1046 27.72 18.82 -31.23
N LEU A 1047 27.37 19.70 -30.29
CA LEU A 1047 27.94 21.04 -30.19
C LEU A 1047 29.45 21.00 -29.91
N ALA A 1048 29.88 20.17 -28.95
CA ALA A 1048 31.29 20.03 -28.62
C ALA A 1048 32.09 19.42 -29.76
N ALA A 1049 31.54 18.39 -30.42
CA ALA A 1049 32.15 17.74 -31.57
C ALA A 1049 32.34 18.74 -32.71
N LYS A 1050 31.31 19.50 -33.09
CA LYS A 1050 31.41 20.53 -34.14
C LYS A 1050 32.37 21.66 -33.77
N SER A 1051 32.46 22.02 -32.49
CA SER A 1051 33.39 23.05 -32.02
C SER A 1051 34.86 22.60 -32.07
N ALA A 1052 35.14 21.33 -31.78
CA ALA A 1052 36.50 20.79 -31.77
C ALA A 1052 36.94 20.29 -33.15
N PHE A 1053 36.01 19.71 -33.92
CA PHE A 1053 36.23 19.10 -35.22
C PHE A 1053 35.05 19.44 -36.16
N PRO A 1054 35.13 20.54 -36.93
CA PRO A 1054 34.01 21.03 -37.75
C PRO A 1054 33.46 20.02 -38.77
N ASP A 1055 34.34 19.18 -39.32
CA ASP A 1055 34.01 18.19 -40.36
C ASP A 1055 33.74 16.78 -39.80
N ALA A 1056 33.71 16.61 -38.47
CA ALA A 1056 33.52 15.31 -37.86
C ALA A 1056 32.04 14.95 -37.69
N PHE A 1057 31.73 13.67 -37.88
CA PHE A 1057 30.42 13.12 -37.59
C PHE A 1057 30.34 12.63 -36.14
N VAL A 1058 29.15 12.67 -35.57
CA VAL A 1058 28.86 12.10 -34.26
C VAL A 1058 28.02 10.84 -34.46
N GLU A 1059 28.44 9.73 -33.86
CA GLU A 1059 27.74 8.46 -33.96
C GLU A 1059 27.38 7.92 -32.58
N LEU A 1060 26.13 7.48 -32.41
CA LEU A 1060 25.67 6.77 -31.23
C LEU A 1060 25.57 5.28 -31.56
N VAL A 1061 26.33 4.46 -30.85
CA VAL A 1061 26.43 3.03 -31.09
C VAL A 1061 25.66 2.29 -30.00
N TYR A 1062 24.63 1.55 -30.38
CA TYR A 1062 23.82 0.75 -29.47
C TYR A 1062 24.11 -0.73 -29.72
N LEU A 1063 24.95 -1.31 -28.86
CA LEU A 1063 25.44 -2.67 -29.03
C LEU A 1063 24.31 -3.71 -28.94
N ALA A 1064 23.33 -3.49 -28.06
CA ALA A 1064 22.18 -4.40 -27.91
C ALA A 1064 21.36 -4.53 -29.20
N ASP A 1065 21.27 -3.44 -29.98
CA ASP A 1065 20.47 -3.38 -31.21
C ASP A 1065 21.27 -3.65 -32.48
N LYS A 1066 22.59 -3.76 -32.37
CA LYS A 1066 23.52 -3.77 -33.52
C LYS A 1066 23.31 -2.56 -34.43
N LYS A 1067 23.08 -1.40 -33.83
CA LYS A 1067 22.83 -0.14 -34.57
C LYS A 1067 23.90 0.88 -34.28
N ALA A 1068 24.31 1.59 -35.32
CA ALA A 1068 25.17 2.75 -35.26
C ALA A 1068 24.45 3.89 -35.97
N ASN A 1069 24.00 4.87 -35.21
CA ASN A 1069 23.16 5.95 -35.71
C ASN A 1069 24.00 7.23 -35.79
N SER A 1070 24.14 7.80 -36.99
CA SER A 1070 24.69 9.14 -37.15
C SER A 1070 23.72 10.17 -36.58
N LEU A 1071 24.24 11.06 -35.74
CA LEU A 1071 23.46 12.05 -35.00
C LEU A 1071 23.49 13.38 -35.76
N ASP A 1072 22.51 13.59 -36.64
CA ASP A 1072 22.31 14.86 -37.35
C ASP A 1072 21.20 15.70 -36.72
N ILE A 1073 21.59 16.60 -35.81
CA ILE A 1073 20.65 17.52 -35.15
C ILE A 1073 20.56 18.82 -35.94
N LYS A 1074 19.33 19.17 -36.34
CA LYS A 1074 19.03 20.41 -37.07
C LYS A 1074 19.52 21.65 -36.29
N PRO A 1075 20.07 22.69 -36.97
CA PRO A 1075 20.62 23.88 -36.31
C PRO A 1075 19.66 24.59 -35.34
N LYS A 1076 18.36 24.67 -35.71
CA LYS A 1076 17.33 25.28 -34.84
C LYS A 1076 17.15 24.52 -33.52
N ILE A 1077 17.27 23.19 -33.55
CA ILE A 1077 17.16 22.34 -32.36
C ILE A 1077 18.39 22.54 -31.48
N LEU A 1078 19.59 22.59 -32.07
CA LEU A 1078 20.83 22.89 -31.34
C LEU A 1078 20.78 24.25 -30.62
N SER A 1079 20.28 25.30 -31.29
CA SER A 1079 20.09 26.62 -30.67
C SER A 1079 19.15 26.57 -29.47
N ASN A 1080 17.98 25.90 -29.60
CA ASN A 1080 17.05 25.74 -28.48
C ASN A 1080 17.68 24.98 -27.30
N PHE A 1081 18.58 24.03 -27.57
CA PHE A 1081 19.29 23.29 -26.53
C PHE A 1081 20.34 24.14 -25.84
N GLU A 1082 21.08 25.00 -26.54
CA GLU A 1082 21.97 25.97 -25.92
C GLU A 1082 21.20 26.89 -24.97
N ASP A 1083 20.03 27.39 -25.39
CA ASP A 1083 19.16 28.20 -24.53
C ASP A 1083 18.70 27.42 -23.30
N LYS A 1084 18.29 26.15 -23.49
CA LYS A 1084 17.89 25.27 -22.38
C LYS A 1084 19.03 24.99 -21.40
N ILE A 1085 20.26 24.81 -21.89
CA ILE A 1085 21.46 24.64 -21.07
C ILE A 1085 21.73 25.91 -20.24
N ARG A 1086 21.62 27.10 -20.86
CA ARG A 1086 21.74 28.38 -20.16
C ARG A 1086 20.67 28.54 -19.08
N GLU A 1087 19.43 28.15 -19.37
CA GLU A 1087 18.33 28.15 -18.41
C GLU A 1087 18.63 27.22 -17.23
N ILE A 1088 19.15 26.02 -17.49
CA ILE A 1088 19.54 25.06 -16.45
C ILE A 1088 20.59 25.67 -15.51
N PHE A 1089 21.67 26.25 -16.03
CA PHE A 1089 22.68 26.88 -15.18
C PHE A 1089 22.12 28.08 -14.42
N THR A 1090 21.21 28.85 -15.02
CA THR A 1090 20.53 29.96 -14.34
C THR A 1090 19.70 29.44 -13.15
N ARG A 1091 18.93 28.37 -13.36
CA ARG A 1091 18.12 27.72 -12.34
C ARG A 1091 18.97 27.07 -11.24
N MET A 1092 20.11 26.46 -11.59
CA MET A 1092 21.07 25.94 -10.62
C MET A 1092 21.62 27.05 -9.71
N ARG A 1093 22.02 28.19 -10.29
CA ARG A 1093 22.52 29.35 -9.54
C ARG A 1093 21.44 30.00 -8.68
N SER A 1094 20.18 29.97 -9.12
CA SER A 1094 19.05 30.44 -8.32
C SER A 1094 18.59 29.43 -7.26
N GLY A 1095 19.29 28.31 -7.08
CA GLY A 1095 18.94 27.33 -6.05
C GLY A 1095 17.79 26.38 -6.38
N ASP A 1096 17.34 26.30 -7.63
CA ASP A 1096 16.23 25.43 -8.01
C ASP A 1096 16.67 23.97 -8.07
N PHE A 1097 16.51 23.26 -6.95
CA PHE A 1097 16.74 21.83 -6.84
C PHE A 1097 15.48 21.08 -6.43
N LYS A 1098 14.32 21.50 -6.94
CA LYS A 1098 13.02 20.89 -6.60
C LYS A 1098 12.95 19.39 -6.93
N THR A 1099 12.06 18.70 -6.24
CA THR A 1099 11.71 17.31 -6.54
C THR A 1099 10.98 17.22 -7.89
N ALA A 1100 11.11 16.07 -8.54
CA ALA A 1100 10.41 15.76 -9.79
C ALA A 1100 9.82 14.36 -9.66
N ASP A 1101 8.63 14.29 -9.06
CA ASP A 1101 8.02 13.01 -8.72
C ASP A 1101 7.61 12.24 -9.97
N SER A 1102 7.99 10.97 -9.99
CA SER A 1102 7.77 10.08 -11.10
C SER A 1102 7.49 8.68 -10.58
N ALA A 1103 6.28 8.19 -10.83
CA ALA A 1103 5.88 6.83 -10.50
C ALA A 1103 6.77 5.75 -11.14
N PHE A 1104 7.58 6.09 -12.15
CA PHE A 1104 8.48 5.18 -12.84
C PHE A 1104 9.95 5.35 -12.41
N ASN A 1105 10.41 6.61 -12.27
CA ASN A 1105 11.82 6.88 -11.97
C ASN A 1105 12.14 6.87 -10.46
N CYS A 1106 11.20 7.30 -9.61
CA CYS A 1106 11.42 7.40 -8.17
C CYS A 1106 11.66 6.04 -7.49
N PRO A 1107 10.88 4.96 -7.78
CA PRO A 1107 11.12 3.65 -7.17
C PRO A 1107 12.54 3.11 -7.39
N ASN A 1108 13.16 3.48 -8.52
CA ASN A 1108 14.53 3.09 -8.90
C ASN A 1108 15.59 4.15 -8.57
N CYS A 1109 15.22 5.17 -7.78
CA CYS A 1109 16.13 6.23 -7.33
C CYS A 1109 16.88 5.78 -6.07
N PRO A 1110 18.22 5.85 -6.03
CA PRO A 1110 18.97 5.51 -4.81
C PRO A 1110 18.57 6.34 -3.59
N ALA A 1111 18.15 7.59 -3.83
CA ALA A 1111 17.74 8.52 -2.79
C ALA A 1111 16.25 8.44 -2.42
N LEU A 1112 15.46 7.47 -2.94
CA LEU A 1112 14.00 7.39 -2.74
C LEU A 1112 13.59 7.56 -1.26
N LEU A 1113 14.24 6.80 -0.38
CA LEU A 1113 13.88 6.72 1.04
C LEU A 1113 14.36 7.92 1.87
N ILE A 1114 15.21 8.78 1.30
CA ILE A 1114 15.74 9.98 1.97
C ILE A 1114 15.31 11.28 1.28
N CYS A 1115 14.70 11.21 0.09
CA CYS A 1115 14.37 12.37 -0.73
C CYS A 1115 13.31 13.25 -0.04
N GLY A 1116 13.59 14.55 0.09
CA GLY A 1116 12.66 15.57 0.56
C GLY A 1116 13.39 16.87 0.89
N SER A 1117 13.06 17.43 2.06
CA SER A 1117 13.72 18.60 2.63
C SER A 1117 15.23 18.42 2.77
N VAL A 1118 15.95 19.54 2.75
CA VAL A 1118 17.40 19.62 2.96
C VAL A 1118 17.70 20.68 4.01
N PRO A 1119 18.87 20.60 4.68
CA PRO A 1119 19.26 21.55 5.71
C PRO A 1119 19.33 22.98 5.19
N THR A 1120 19.04 23.94 6.05
CA THR A 1120 19.25 25.36 5.77
C THR A 1120 20.74 25.70 5.82
N GLY A 1121 21.18 26.67 5.02
CA GLY A 1121 22.58 27.11 4.95
C GLY A 1121 23.05 27.19 3.50
N ILE A 1122 24.28 27.64 3.32
CA ILE A 1122 24.90 27.82 2.01
C ILE A 1122 25.61 26.51 1.61
N LEU A 1123 25.28 26.00 0.44
CA LEU A 1123 26.02 24.92 -0.20
C LEU A 1123 27.15 25.50 -1.04
N THR A 1124 28.37 25.47 -0.52
CA THR A 1124 29.55 25.85 -1.31
C THR A 1124 30.09 24.65 -2.08
N LYS A 1125 30.18 24.73 -3.42
CA LYS A 1125 30.81 23.72 -4.27
C LYS A 1125 32.04 24.31 -4.95
N LYS A 1126 33.20 23.72 -4.66
CA LYS A 1126 34.47 24.07 -5.29
C LYS A 1126 34.67 23.25 -6.56
N PHE A 1127 34.93 23.91 -7.67
CA PHE A 1127 35.46 23.29 -8.88
C PHE A 1127 36.95 23.57 -8.96
N GLU A 1128 37.73 22.53 -9.22
CA GLU A 1128 39.15 22.69 -9.49
C GLU A 1128 39.33 23.37 -10.85
N ASN A 1129 40.14 24.43 -10.89
CA ASN A 1129 40.61 25.02 -12.14
C ASN A 1129 41.63 24.07 -12.76
N ASN A 1130 41.15 23.07 -13.50
CA ASN A 1130 41.97 22.25 -14.40
C ASN A 1130 42.05 22.88 -15.79
#